data_AF-A0A938MC78-F1
#
_entry.id   AF-A0A938MC78-F1
#
_cell.length_a   1.000
_cell.length_b   1.000
_cell.length_c   1.000
_cell.angle_alpha   90.00
_cell.angle_beta   90.00
_cell.angle_gamma   90.00
#
_symmetry.space_group_name_H-M   'P 1'
#
loop_
_entity.id
_entity.type
_entity.pdbx_description
1 polymer ?
#
loop_
_entity_poly.entity_id
_entity_poly.type
_entity_poly.pdbx_seq_one_letter_code
_entity_poly.pdbx_strand_id
1 'polypeptide(L)'
;FLNPGDVVMGMSLSFGGHLTHGSPVNRSGKHFRIVSYQPDKATGKLDYNALRALAAEHKPRMIIAGYSAYPWAVDWRRFREVADAVPGGCILMADIAHTAGLIAAGQYPNPVGHADVVTFTTHKTLCGPRGAVILATDPEKAKKIDRAVFPGEQGGPHINTIAAKAVAFRIAQSPEFKQLQRDIIGNAKVLADGLARRGLKLAYGGTDTHLALIDLGAIQTPTGVPLRGDIATRILDLCGLTANKNTILGDENAFDPSGVRLGTTWVTQRGLGPAEMDKIAELVHRVLTSIAPFLYKGRKGYRTRGKIDLAVMEDVKREVAALTANAPPAAPAPSPGVSSASTIEVSGERALVALQAACTADVAALQPGQSCRSLLLDGAGNVLDEVLISALPPTVPGRCRYQIAPQPHNAQRVKLWLRSLSDGYIKFDEGDVLAKVDGPVVVEWEKGTQLFCRNGPTGASHKRAASPFPSSAPEGPQICLAKPFFIGQSTLLRGAKPTHDKTPFQFTEPTGPPNHSALYAEHAKLTQGRFLVPFAGWLMPIQYVSIAEEHMAVRSAAGLFDISHMGVLEITGPSAARFLDLVLSNYVLALKPGRSQYNYVLAPDGSVMDDVFLYCLAADRFMLVVNASNQEKVKAWLEALNSRRVVIDQDWPHKEVDVTATIRDLKSPASGSDQRVGLSLQGPRSLTVLQSLATWQRVVDQLGRLTRLE
;
A
#
# COMPACT_ATOMS: atom_id res chain seq x y z
N PHE A 1 39.39 -16.47 0.03
CA PHE A 1 38.92 -17.65 0.79
C PHE A 1 38.01 -18.52 -0.05
N LEU A 2 37.08 -17.90 -0.78
CA LEU A 2 36.09 -18.57 -1.61
C LEU A 2 36.27 -18.17 -3.08
N ASN A 3 35.92 -19.08 -3.97
CA ASN A 3 35.69 -18.84 -5.39
C ASN A 3 34.20 -18.96 -5.70
N PRO A 4 33.69 -18.31 -6.76
CA PRO A 4 32.34 -18.56 -7.23
C PRO A 4 32.09 -20.07 -7.44
N GLY A 5 30.92 -20.54 -7.00
CA GLY A 5 30.54 -21.95 -7.01
C GLY A 5 30.91 -22.74 -5.74
N ASP A 6 31.80 -22.20 -4.88
CA ASP A 6 32.10 -22.84 -3.59
C ASP A 6 30.84 -22.98 -2.73
N VAL A 7 30.82 -24.04 -1.91
CA VAL A 7 29.72 -24.30 -0.98
C VAL A 7 29.87 -23.41 0.26
N VAL A 8 28.83 -22.64 0.57
CA VAL A 8 28.75 -21.81 1.78
C VAL A 8 27.53 -22.23 2.57
N MET A 9 27.73 -22.47 3.87
CA MET A 9 26.65 -22.83 4.79
C MET A 9 26.28 -21.63 5.67
N GLY A 10 25.00 -21.26 5.71
CA GLY A 10 24.49 -20.10 6.45
C GLY A 10 23.10 -20.34 7.02
N MET A 11 22.64 -19.49 7.94
CA MET A 11 21.28 -19.62 8.46
C MET A 11 20.27 -19.18 7.39
N SER A 12 19.19 -19.94 7.21
CA SER A 12 18.11 -19.55 6.31
C SER A 12 17.52 -18.19 6.69
N LEU A 13 17.30 -17.32 5.70
CA LEU A 13 16.68 -16.00 5.88
C LEU A 13 15.31 -16.12 6.56
N SER A 14 14.53 -17.14 6.18
CA SER A 14 13.17 -17.37 6.68
C SER A 14 13.13 -17.66 8.18
N PHE A 15 14.24 -18.12 8.76
CA PHE A 15 14.33 -18.53 10.17
C PHE A 15 15.28 -17.67 10.99
N GLY A 16 15.62 -16.47 10.51
CA GLY A 16 16.39 -15.49 11.27
C GLY A 16 17.76 -15.16 10.72
N GLY A 17 18.20 -15.81 9.63
CA GLY A 17 19.42 -15.46 8.90
C GLY A 17 19.37 -14.08 8.25
N HIS A 18 20.49 -13.64 7.69
CA HIS A 18 20.57 -12.35 6.96
C HIS A 18 20.64 -12.56 5.46
N LEU A 19 20.25 -11.55 4.68
CA LEU A 19 20.30 -11.58 3.21
C LEU A 19 21.69 -11.94 2.68
N THR A 20 22.76 -11.50 3.35
CA THR A 20 24.15 -11.73 2.94
C THR A 20 24.68 -13.11 3.33
N HIS A 21 23.87 -13.96 3.96
CA HIS A 21 24.24 -15.32 4.36
C HIS A 21 23.84 -16.37 3.31
N GLY A 22 23.60 -15.93 2.07
CA GLY A 22 23.26 -16.83 0.96
C GLY A 22 21.83 -16.69 0.42
N SER A 23 21.13 -15.58 0.64
CA SER A 23 19.82 -15.39 0.01
C SER A 23 19.95 -15.32 -1.52
N PRO A 24 19.07 -15.98 -2.31
CA PRO A 24 19.17 -16.02 -3.77
C PRO A 24 19.04 -14.64 -4.45
N VAL A 25 18.47 -13.65 -3.75
CA VAL A 25 18.38 -12.28 -4.25
C VAL A 25 19.64 -11.46 -3.98
N ASN A 26 20.54 -11.93 -3.12
CA ASN A 26 21.79 -11.27 -2.75
C ASN A 26 22.99 -11.84 -3.55
N ARG A 27 24.07 -11.06 -3.69
CA ARG A 27 25.32 -11.49 -4.34
C ARG A 27 25.86 -12.81 -3.77
N SER A 28 25.80 -12.99 -2.45
CA SER A 28 26.23 -14.24 -1.78
C SER A 28 25.49 -15.47 -2.32
N GLY A 29 24.17 -15.43 -2.43
CA GLY A 29 23.37 -16.55 -2.96
C GLY A 29 23.42 -16.69 -4.49
N LYS A 30 23.83 -15.64 -5.22
CA LYS A 30 24.08 -15.73 -6.67
C LYS A 30 25.44 -16.32 -7.01
N HIS A 31 26.45 -16.08 -6.17
CA HIS A 31 27.84 -16.43 -6.47
C HIS A 31 28.26 -17.77 -5.87
N PHE A 32 27.65 -18.21 -4.77
CA PHE A 32 28.04 -19.43 -4.05
C PHE A 32 26.91 -20.45 -4.06
N ARG A 33 27.25 -21.73 -3.90
CA ARG A 33 26.26 -22.79 -3.67
C ARG A 33 25.87 -22.77 -2.20
N ILE A 34 24.64 -22.35 -1.91
CA ILE A 34 24.19 -22.14 -0.54
C ILE A 34 23.54 -23.40 0.03
N VAL A 35 23.98 -23.79 1.22
CA VAL A 35 23.34 -24.78 2.07
C VAL A 35 22.84 -24.05 3.31
N SER A 36 21.55 -24.20 3.64
CA SER A 36 20.97 -23.48 4.78
C SER A 36 20.80 -24.39 5.99
N TYR A 37 21.25 -23.94 7.16
CA TYR A 37 20.80 -24.51 8.43
C TYR A 37 19.66 -23.68 9.01
N GLN A 38 18.92 -24.28 9.95
CA GLN A 38 17.76 -23.69 10.59
C GLN A 38 17.70 -24.10 12.07
N PRO A 39 16.98 -23.36 12.93
CA PRO A 39 16.67 -23.80 14.27
C PRO A 39 15.82 -25.07 14.25
N ASP A 40 15.93 -25.86 15.31
CA ASP A 40 15.01 -26.95 15.58
C ASP A 40 13.57 -26.41 15.71
N LYS A 41 12.63 -27.09 15.07
CA LYS A 41 11.24 -26.63 14.97
C LYS A 41 10.50 -26.72 16.31
N ALA A 42 10.86 -27.67 17.17
CA ALA A 42 10.18 -27.89 18.44
C ALA A 42 10.65 -26.90 19.51
N THR A 43 11.95 -26.66 19.58
CA THR A 43 12.58 -25.85 20.63
C THR A 43 12.84 -24.41 20.20
N GLY A 44 12.87 -24.12 18.90
CA GLY A 44 13.24 -22.81 18.36
C GLY A 44 14.71 -22.45 18.56
N LYS A 45 15.56 -23.42 18.92
CA LYS A 45 17.00 -23.22 19.15
C LYS A 45 17.84 -23.93 18.10
N LEU A 46 19.08 -23.51 17.89
CA LEU A 46 20.01 -24.19 16.98
C LEU A 46 20.32 -25.60 17.49
N ASP A 47 20.17 -26.59 16.61
CA ASP A 47 20.67 -27.95 16.83
C ASP A 47 22.07 -28.11 16.22
N TYR A 48 23.08 -28.04 17.07
CA TYR A 48 24.48 -28.15 16.67
C TYR A 48 24.85 -29.53 16.12
N ASN A 49 24.14 -30.59 16.50
CA ASN A 49 24.37 -31.94 15.95
C ASN A 49 23.83 -32.01 14.52
N ALA A 50 22.64 -31.45 14.28
CA ALA A 50 22.09 -31.33 12.94
C ALA A 50 22.99 -30.46 12.04
N LEU A 51 23.51 -29.33 12.56
CA LEU A 51 24.50 -28.52 11.84
C LEU A 51 25.76 -29.33 11.50
N ARG A 52 26.26 -30.15 12.44
CA ARG A 52 27.44 -31.00 12.22
C ARG A 52 27.20 -32.02 11.10
N ALA A 53 26.05 -32.70 11.12
CA ALA A 53 25.68 -33.66 10.10
C ALA A 53 25.60 -33.00 8.71
N LEU A 54 24.93 -31.85 8.63
CA LEU A 54 24.79 -31.06 7.40
C LEU A 54 26.14 -30.59 6.85
N ALA A 55 27.04 -30.15 7.73
CA ALA A 55 28.39 -29.73 7.36
C ALA A 55 29.24 -30.91 6.85
N ALA A 56 29.11 -32.09 7.46
CA ALA A 56 29.81 -33.29 7.02
C ALA A 56 29.33 -33.79 5.64
N GLU A 57 28.02 -33.68 5.38
CA GLU A 57 27.41 -34.05 4.10
C GLU A 57 27.87 -33.13 2.97
N HIS A 58 27.73 -31.80 3.16
CA HIS A 58 27.94 -30.83 2.08
C HIS A 58 29.35 -30.26 2.00
N LYS A 59 30.19 -30.50 3.01
CA LYS A 59 31.60 -30.11 3.06
C LYS A 59 31.82 -28.63 2.68
N PRO A 60 31.16 -27.68 3.37
CA PRO A 60 31.21 -26.27 3.00
C PRO A 60 32.64 -25.73 3.13
N ARG A 61 33.01 -24.77 2.26
CA ARG A 61 34.27 -24.03 2.38
C ARG A 61 34.20 -22.96 3.47
N MET A 62 32.99 -22.51 3.79
CA MET A 62 32.72 -21.54 4.85
C MET A 62 31.39 -21.84 5.53
N ILE A 63 31.38 -21.72 6.87
CA ILE A 63 30.18 -21.64 7.68
C ILE A 63 30.04 -20.21 8.19
N ILE A 64 28.90 -19.58 7.92
CA ILE A 64 28.54 -18.27 8.44
C ILE A 64 27.64 -18.47 9.66
N ALA A 65 28.14 -18.09 10.83
CA ALA A 65 27.45 -18.15 12.12
C ALA A 65 27.05 -16.74 12.56
N GLY A 66 25.77 -16.42 12.46
CA GLY A 66 25.25 -15.09 12.77
C GLY A 66 23.85 -14.87 12.20
N TYR A 67 23.11 -13.94 12.77
CA TYR A 67 21.67 -13.82 12.50
C TYR A 67 21.15 -12.40 12.66
N SER A 68 20.01 -12.15 12.03
CA SER A 68 19.25 -10.90 12.15
C SER A 68 18.06 -11.00 13.11
N ALA A 69 17.41 -12.15 13.17
CA ALA A 69 16.15 -12.33 13.89
C ALA A 69 16.07 -13.68 14.61
N TYR A 70 17.04 -13.91 15.49
CA TYR A 70 17.14 -15.08 16.35
C TYR A 70 17.40 -14.62 17.80
N PRO A 71 16.54 -14.98 18.77
CA PRO A 71 16.56 -14.37 20.11
C PRO A 71 17.45 -15.10 21.12
N TRP A 72 18.28 -16.04 20.68
CA TRP A 72 19.10 -16.86 21.57
C TRP A 72 20.61 -16.67 21.35
N ALA A 73 21.39 -16.87 22.42
CA ALA A 73 22.83 -16.81 22.40
C ALA A 73 23.45 -17.93 21.56
N VAL A 74 24.61 -17.63 20.95
CA VAL A 74 25.38 -18.59 20.16
C VAL A 74 26.34 -19.35 21.06
N ASP A 75 26.39 -20.67 20.93
CA ASP A 75 27.52 -21.46 21.39
C ASP A 75 28.64 -21.48 20.31
N TRP A 76 29.62 -20.59 20.48
CA TRP A 76 30.75 -20.45 19.55
C TRP A 76 31.70 -21.66 19.56
N ARG A 77 31.81 -22.35 20.70
CA ARG A 77 32.63 -23.55 20.82
C ARG A 77 32.02 -24.66 19.96
N ARG A 78 30.71 -24.88 20.05
CA ARG A 78 30.01 -25.86 19.20
C ARG A 78 30.13 -25.53 17.72
N PHE A 79 30.03 -24.26 17.33
CA PHE A 79 30.26 -23.85 15.94
C PHE A 79 31.69 -24.14 15.46
N ARG A 80 32.71 -23.92 16.32
CA ARG A 80 34.09 -24.29 16.01
C ARG A 80 34.24 -25.80 15.82
N GLU A 81 33.68 -26.60 16.72
CA GLU A 81 33.68 -28.07 16.63
C GLU A 81 33.01 -28.57 15.33
N VAL A 82 31.93 -27.92 14.88
CA VAL A 82 31.29 -28.21 13.58
C VAL A 82 32.25 -27.87 12.43
N ALA A 83 32.87 -26.70 12.46
CA ALA A 83 33.78 -26.25 11.40
C ALA A 83 35.06 -27.10 11.29
N ASP A 84 35.57 -27.60 12.41
CA ASP A 84 36.72 -28.52 12.47
C ASP A 84 36.37 -29.93 12.00
N ALA A 85 35.11 -30.36 12.20
CA ALA A 85 34.65 -31.67 11.77
C ALA A 85 34.46 -31.79 10.24
N VAL A 86 34.46 -30.66 9.51
CA VAL A 86 34.40 -30.68 8.04
C VAL A 86 35.72 -31.24 7.49
N PRO A 87 35.69 -32.28 6.62
CA PRO A 87 36.91 -32.80 6.00
C PRO A 87 37.71 -31.72 5.27
N GLY A 88 38.98 -31.54 5.65
CA GLY A 88 39.85 -30.48 5.12
C GLY A 88 39.69 -29.11 5.81
N GLY A 89 38.82 -29.04 6.83
CA GLY A 89 38.46 -27.83 7.57
C GLY A 89 37.63 -26.85 6.74
N CYS A 90 36.89 -25.98 7.42
CA CYS A 90 36.22 -24.85 6.79
C CYS A 90 36.45 -23.54 7.55
N ILE A 91 36.29 -22.42 6.86
CA ILE A 91 36.34 -21.10 7.49
C ILE A 91 35.08 -20.90 8.33
N LEU A 92 35.23 -20.64 9.62
CA LEU A 92 34.15 -20.17 10.48
C LEU A 92 34.11 -18.64 10.48
N MET A 93 33.08 -18.07 9.87
CA MET A 93 32.83 -16.63 9.87
C MET A 93 31.71 -16.29 10.86
N ALA A 94 32.01 -15.55 11.92
CA ALA A 94 31.02 -15.04 12.85
C ALA A 94 30.49 -13.67 12.41
N ASP A 95 29.21 -13.56 12.06
CA ASP A 95 28.54 -12.29 11.83
C ASP A 95 27.80 -11.84 13.10
N ILE A 96 28.44 -10.96 13.87
CA ILE A 96 27.92 -10.43 15.14
C ILE A 96 27.28 -9.06 14.98
N ALA A 97 26.84 -8.68 13.77
CA ALA A 97 26.31 -7.35 13.50
C ALA A 97 25.23 -6.86 14.49
N HIS A 98 24.36 -7.77 14.93
CA HIS A 98 23.30 -7.47 15.91
C HIS A 98 23.77 -7.49 17.37
N THR A 99 24.82 -8.24 17.71
CA THR A 99 25.25 -8.48 19.09
C THR A 99 26.61 -7.85 19.43
N ALA A 100 27.24 -7.13 18.49
CA ALA A 100 28.57 -6.54 18.66
C ALA A 100 28.69 -5.66 19.92
N GLY A 101 27.68 -4.83 20.22
CA GLY A 101 27.68 -4.03 21.45
C GLY A 101 27.62 -4.88 22.71
N LEU A 102 26.75 -5.90 22.71
CA LEU A 102 26.60 -6.84 23.83
C LEU A 102 27.92 -7.59 24.10
N ILE A 103 28.60 -8.04 23.03
CA ILE A 103 29.90 -8.71 23.11
C ILE A 103 30.98 -7.77 23.65
N ALA A 104 31.06 -6.54 23.13
CA ALA A 104 32.02 -5.53 23.60
C ALA A 104 31.86 -5.20 25.09
N ALA A 105 30.63 -5.29 25.60
CA ALA A 105 30.30 -5.09 27.01
C ALA A 105 30.42 -6.35 27.90
N GLY A 106 30.78 -7.51 27.32
CA GLY A 106 30.87 -8.78 28.04
C GLY A 106 29.51 -9.38 28.43
N GLN A 107 28.42 -9.00 27.76
CA GLN A 107 27.05 -9.45 28.04
C GLN A 107 26.56 -10.55 27.08
N TYR A 108 27.39 -10.95 26.12
CA TYR A 108 27.09 -11.99 25.15
C TYR A 108 28.34 -12.80 24.83
N PRO A 109 28.25 -14.10 24.51
CA PRO A 109 29.41 -14.93 24.19
C PRO A 109 30.30 -14.32 23.10
N ASN A 110 31.61 -14.34 23.31
CA ASN A 110 32.58 -13.75 22.38
C ASN A 110 33.06 -14.78 21.34
N PRO A 111 32.95 -14.52 20.02
CA PRO A 111 33.44 -15.42 18.99
C PRO A 111 34.96 -15.38 18.79
N VAL A 112 35.66 -14.36 19.31
CA VAL A 112 37.12 -14.21 19.16
C VAL A 112 37.83 -15.36 19.85
N GLY A 113 38.72 -16.05 19.13
CA GLY A 113 39.36 -17.29 19.57
C GLY A 113 38.64 -18.57 19.12
N HIS A 114 37.41 -18.45 18.60
CA HIS A 114 36.66 -19.55 17.99
C HIS A 114 36.53 -19.36 16.47
N ALA A 115 36.08 -18.18 16.04
CA ALA A 115 35.88 -17.86 14.63
C ALA A 115 37.20 -17.48 13.93
N ASP A 116 37.33 -17.87 12.67
CA ASP A 116 38.45 -17.48 11.81
C ASP A 116 38.35 -16.02 11.36
N VAL A 117 37.12 -15.54 11.15
CA VAL A 117 36.79 -14.17 10.76
C VAL A 117 35.57 -13.71 11.55
N VAL A 118 35.60 -12.50 12.09
CA VAL A 118 34.45 -11.88 12.75
C VAL A 118 34.07 -10.62 12.00
N THR A 119 32.82 -10.51 11.56
CA THR A 119 32.28 -9.32 10.90
C THR A 119 31.19 -8.68 11.74
N PHE A 120 31.12 -7.35 11.76
CA PHE A 120 30.00 -6.66 12.38
C PHE A 120 29.75 -5.28 11.81
N THR A 121 28.51 -4.82 11.95
CA THR A 121 28.13 -3.43 11.69
C THR A 121 28.29 -2.57 12.94
N THR A 122 28.63 -1.30 12.77
CA THR A 122 28.95 -0.41 13.89
C THR A 122 27.74 0.34 14.48
N HIS A 123 26.54 0.23 13.91
CA HIS A 123 25.38 1.10 14.23
C HIS A 123 24.22 0.43 14.99
N LYS A 124 24.28 -0.88 15.24
CA LYS A 124 23.20 -1.60 15.93
C LYS A 124 23.37 -1.50 17.45
N THR A 125 23.53 -2.62 18.15
CA THR A 125 23.82 -2.62 19.60
C THR A 125 25.12 -1.88 19.95
N LEU A 126 26.06 -1.75 18.99
CA LEU A 126 27.28 -0.96 19.18
C LEU A 126 27.05 0.56 19.18
N CYS A 127 25.87 1.05 18.78
CA CYS A 127 25.46 2.45 18.88
C CYS A 127 26.39 3.48 18.19
N GLY A 128 27.18 3.06 17.21
CA GLY A 128 28.07 3.92 16.42
C GLY A 128 27.50 4.34 15.06
N PRO A 129 28.34 4.92 14.17
CA PRO A 129 27.90 5.35 12.85
C PRO A 129 27.59 4.15 11.93
N ARG A 130 26.90 4.39 10.80
CA ARG A 130 26.73 3.37 9.75
C ARG A 130 28.09 3.00 9.16
N GLY A 131 28.47 1.74 9.30
CA GLY A 131 29.71 1.17 8.79
C GLY A 131 29.87 -0.28 9.23
N ALA A 132 30.96 -0.91 8.82
CA ALA A 132 31.30 -2.28 9.19
C ALA A 132 32.79 -2.42 9.57
N VAL A 133 33.11 -3.54 10.21
CA VAL A 133 34.47 -3.99 10.57
C VAL A 133 34.57 -5.48 10.24
N ILE A 134 35.73 -5.88 9.74
CA ILE A 134 36.14 -7.28 9.56
C ILE A 134 37.37 -7.51 10.43
N LEU A 135 37.29 -8.45 11.36
CA LEU A 135 38.37 -8.83 12.26
C LEU A 135 38.87 -10.23 11.89
N ALA A 136 40.19 -10.39 11.89
CA ALA A 136 40.86 -11.69 11.85
C ALA A 136 42.08 -11.62 12.79
N THR A 137 42.25 -12.64 13.62
CA THR A 137 43.40 -12.75 14.54
C THR A 137 44.60 -13.43 13.88
N ASP A 138 44.40 -14.08 12.74
CA ASP A 138 45.43 -14.70 11.90
C ASP A 138 45.95 -13.69 10.86
N PRO A 139 47.25 -13.31 10.90
CA PRO A 139 47.83 -12.32 9.99
C PRO A 139 47.70 -12.67 8.50
N GLU A 140 47.76 -13.95 8.14
CA GLU A 140 47.65 -14.39 6.74
C GLU A 140 46.20 -14.26 6.24
N LYS A 141 45.21 -14.48 7.12
CA LYS A 141 43.80 -14.20 6.81
C LYS A 141 43.55 -12.70 6.72
N ALA A 142 44.10 -11.91 7.64
CA ALA A 142 43.97 -10.45 7.62
C ALA A 142 44.49 -9.85 6.31
N LYS A 143 45.69 -10.23 5.86
CA LYS A 143 46.26 -9.77 4.58
C LYS A 143 45.41 -10.12 3.36
N LYS A 144 44.75 -11.29 3.36
CA LYS A 144 43.80 -11.70 2.30
C LYS A 144 42.53 -10.86 2.33
N ILE A 145 42.03 -10.52 3.52
CA ILE A 145 40.85 -9.65 3.71
C ILE A 145 41.17 -8.23 3.24
N ASP A 146 42.31 -7.65 3.64
CA ASP A 146 42.70 -6.30 3.26
C ASP A 146 42.75 -6.15 1.73
N ARG A 147 43.39 -7.12 1.04
CA ARG A 147 43.44 -7.16 -0.43
C ARG A 147 42.06 -7.30 -1.08
N ALA A 148 41.15 -8.04 -0.45
CA ALA A 148 39.78 -8.20 -0.93
C ALA A 148 38.96 -6.90 -0.73
N VAL A 149 39.20 -6.14 0.34
CA VAL A 149 38.58 -4.83 0.55
C VAL A 149 39.16 -3.81 -0.44
N PHE A 150 40.48 -3.65 -0.49
CA PHE A 150 41.18 -2.77 -1.42
C PHE A 150 42.43 -3.47 -1.97
N PRO A 151 42.63 -3.55 -3.29
CA PRO A 151 41.85 -2.92 -4.35
C PRO A 151 40.62 -3.74 -4.82
N GLY A 152 40.20 -4.78 -4.09
CA GLY A 152 39.17 -5.71 -4.55
C GLY A 152 37.76 -5.12 -4.73
N GLU A 153 37.12 -4.69 -3.65
CA GLU A 153 35.69 -4.31 -3.63
C GLU A 153 35.44 -2.81 -3.43
N GLN A 154 36.42 -2.08 -2.90
CA GLN A 154 36.31 -0.66 -2.55
C GLN A 154 37.51 0.14 -3.07
N GLY A 155 37.30 1.45 -3.21
CA GLY A 155 38.32 2.45 -3.57
C GLY A 155 38.74 3.29 -2.36
N GLY A 156 38.46 4.61 -2.40
CA GLY A 156 38.83 5.54 -1.33
C GLY A 156 38.07 5.31 -0.01
N PRO A 157 38.76 5.28 1.15
CA PRO A 157 38.12 5.06 2.44
C PRO A 157 37.34 6.30 2.92
N HIS A 158 36.21 6.08 3.59
CA HIS A 158 35.42 7.15 4.21
C HIS A 158 36.02 7.58 5.56
N ILE A 159 37.05 8.43 5.52
CA ILE A 159 37.83 8.85 6.71
C ILE A 159 36.95 9.44 7.82
N ASN A 160 35.95 10.25 7.47
CA ASN A 160 34.97 10.79 8.42
C ASN A 160 34.20 9.68 9.19
N THR A 161 33.84 8.60 8.51
CA THR A 161 33.16 7.45 9.14
C THR A 161 34.14 6.66 10.01
N ILE A 162 35.40 6.52 9.59
CA ILE A 162 36.45 5.87 10.39
C ILE A 162 36.70 6.64 11.69
N ALA A 163 36.79 7.97 11.63
CA ALA A 163 36.93 8.81 12.82
C ALA A 163 35.73 8.64 13.77
N ALA A 164 34.50 8.66 13.25
CA ALA A 164 33.30 8.42 14.07
C ALA A 164 33.25 7.00 14.70
N LYS A 165 33.77 5.97 14.00
CA LYS A 165 33.91 4.62 14.57
C LYS A 165 34.91 4.59 15.73
N ALA A 166 36.04 5.29 15.60
CA ALA A 166 37.04 5.35 16.67
C ALA A 166 36.44 5.96 17.96
N VAL A 167 35.63 7.02 17.82
CA VAL A 167 34.86 7.59 18.95
C VAL A 167 33.89 6.57 19.54
N ALA A 168 33.11 5.87 18.70
CA ALA A 168 32.19 4.84 19.17
C ALA A 168 32.90 3.70 19.92
N PHE A 169 34.08 3.27 19.46
CA PHE A 169 34.87 2.24 20.15
C PHE A 169 35.43 2.71 21.48
N ARG A 170 35.80 3.99 21.61
CA ARG A 170 36.18 4.58 22.90
C ARG A 170 34.99 4.59 23.87
N ILE A 171 33.80 4.97 23.40
CA ILE A 171 32.57 4.93 24.21
C ILE A 171 32.25 3.49 24.63
N ALA A 172 32.40 2.52 23.73
CA ALA A 172 32.10 1.11 24.01
C ALA A 172 32.96 0.49 25.14
N GLN A 173 34.08 1.11 25.50
CA GLN A 173 34.94 0.69 26.61
C GLN A 173 34.48 1.24 27.97
N SER A 174 33.54 2.18 28.00
CA SER A 174 33.16 2.88 29.22
C SER A 174 32.27 2.01 30.13
N PRO A 175 32.28 2.25 31.46
CA PRO A 175 31.37 1.59 32.40
C PRO A 175 29.89 1.84 32.07
N GLU A 176 29.55 3.04 31.59
CA GLU A 176 28.19 3.44 31.22
C GLU A 176 27.69 2.64 30.03
N PHE A 177 28.55 2.41 29.02
CA PHE A 177 28.19 1.56 27.89
C PHE A 177 27.96 0.10 28.33
N LYS A 178 28.80 -0.42 29.23
CA LYS A 178 28.61 -1.76 29.79
C LYS A 178 27.28 -1.89 30.54
N GLN A 179 26.93 -0.87 31.33
CA GLN A 179 25.63 -0.79 31.99
C GLN A 179 24.49 -0.76 30.98
N LEU A 180 24.57 0.10 29.96
CA LEU A 180 23.56 0.18 28.89
C LEU A 180 23.31 -1.19 28.22
N GLN A 181 24.36 -1.95 27.89
CA GLN A 181 24.18 -3.26 27.27
C GLN A 181 23.55 -4.30 28.21
N ARG A 182 23.83 -4.23 29.53
CA ARG A 182 23.11 -5.04 30.54
C ARG A 182 21.62 -4.70 30.55
N ASP A 183 21.31 -3.41 30.58
CA ASP A 183 19.93 -2.93 30.61
C ASP A 183 19.18 -3.28 29.33
N ILE A 184 19.84 -3.30 28.17
CA ILE A 184 19.24 -3.72 26.89
C ILE A 184 18.74 -5.16 26.95
N ILE A 185 19.56 -6.11 27.44
CA ILE A 185 19.17 -7.53 27.56
C ILE A 185 18.09 -7.69 28.63
N GLY A 186 18.26 -7.04 29.80
CA GLY A 186 17.28 -7.06 30.87
C GLY A 186 15.91 -6.56 30.40
N ASN A 187 15.87 -5.43 29.71
CA ASN A 187 14.65 -4.88 29.12
C ASN A 187 14.03 -5.80 28.07
N ALA A 188 14.85 -6.45 27.22
CA ALA A 188 14.33 -7.38 26.22
C ALA A 188 13.64 -8.58 26.87
N LYS A 189 14.22 -9.09 27.95
CA LYS A 189 13.60 -10.15 28.77
C LYS A 189 12.30 -9.68 29.41
N VAL A 190 12.28 -8.50 30.03
CA VAL A 190 11.06 -7.95 30.66
C VAL A 190 9.95 -7.73 29.62
N LEU A 191 10.30 -7.20 28.44
CA LEU A 191 9.36 -7.04 27.33
C LEU A 191 8.80 -8.41 26.89
N ALA A 192 9.66 -9.40 26.66
CA ALA A 192 9.24 -10.75 26.27
C ALA A 192 8.32 -11.41 27.31
N ASP A 193 8.71 -11.37 28.59
CA ASP A 193 7.92 -11.92 29.70
C ASP A 193 6.59 -11.18 29.84
N GLY A 194 6.58 -9.85 29.66
CA GLY A 194 5.39 -9.00 29.68
C GLY A 194 4.40 -9.31 28.55
N LEU A 195 4.90 -9.62 27.35
CA LEU A 195 4.08 -10.05 26.21
C LEU A 195 3.47 -11.43 26.47
N ALA A 196 4.28 -12.38 26.96
CA ALA A 196 3.85 -13.74 27.27
C ALA A 196 2.79 -13.78 28.40
N ARG A 197 2.97 -12.99 29.46
CA ARG A 197 1.98 -12.85 30.56
C ARG A 197 0.61 -12.39 30.08
N ARG A 198 0.57 -11.65 28.97
CA ARG A 198 -0.66 -11.14 28.34
C ARG A 198 -1.20 -12.09 27.27
N GLY A 199 -0.68 -13.31 27.18
CA GLY A 199 -1.17 -14.34 26.26
C GLY A 199 -0.62 -14.25 24.83
N LEU A 200 0.32 -13.34 24.54
CA LEU A 200 1.00 -13.33 23.25
C LEU A 200 2.07 -14.43 23.20
N LYS A 201 1.94 -15.34 22.23
CA LYS A 201 2.93 -16.39 22.02
C LYS A 201 4.21 -15.81 21.43
N LEU A 202 5.35 -16.13 22.04
CA LEU A 202 6.67 -15.82 21.49
C LEU A 202 7.10 -16.92 20.53
N ALA A 203 7.50 -16.55 19.31
CA ALA A 203 7.83 -17.49 18.23
C ALA A 203 8.94 -18.49 18.58
N TYR A 204 9.85 -18.09 19.46
CA TYR A 204 10.96 -18.92 19.95
C TYR A 204 10.92 -19.15 21.46
N GLY A 205 9.79 -18.84 22.13
CA GLY A 205 9.58 -19.06 23.56
C GLY A 205 10.23 -18.06 24.53
N GLY A 206 11.17 -17.22 24.09
CA GLY A 206 11.83 -16.24 24.96
C GLY A 206 12.98 -15.50 24.27
N THR A 207 13.86 -14.90 25.08
CA THR A 207 15.08 -14.25 24.62
C THR A 207 16.15 -14.16 25.71
N ASP A 208 17.42 -14.22 25.30
CA ASP A 208 18.61 -13.83 26.09
C ASP A 208 19.45 -12.75 25.34
N THR A 209 18.82 -12.07 24.38
CA THR A 209 19.43 -11.05 23.51
C THR A 209 18.71 -9.70 23.62
N HIS A 210 18.97 -8.78 22.69
CA HIS A 210 18.33 -7.45 22.63
C HIS A 210 16.98 -7.43 21.89
N LEU A 211 16.43 -8.58 21.47
CA LEU A 211 15.21 -8.67 20.67
C LEU A 211 14.29 -9.82 21.09
N ALA A 212 13.01 -9.75 20.71
CA ALA A 212 12.02 -10.82 20.86
C ALA A 212 11.12 -10.88 19.62
N LEU A 213 10.47 -12.03 19.39
CA LEU A 213 9.56 -12.23 18.26
C LEU A 213 8.21 -12.77 18.72
N ILE A 214 7.14 -12.12 18.27
CA ILE A 214 5.75 -12.53 18.50
C ILE A 214 5.29 -13.39 17.33
N ASP A 215 4.60 -14.49 17.63
CA ASP A 215 3.85 -15.33 16.67
C ASP A 215 2.42 -14.77 16.54
N LEU A 216 2.14 -14.07 15.44
CA LEU A 216 0.82 -13.49 15.19
C LEU A 216 -0.23 -14.55 14.85
N GLY A 217 0.18 -15.72 14.36
CA GLY A 217 -0.74 -16.82 14.00
C GLY A 217 -1.42 -17.43 15.21
N ALA A 218 -0.84 -17.24 16.41
CA ALA A 218 -1.43 -17.67 17.67
C ALA A 218 -2.48 -16.72 18.24
N ILE A 219 -2.64 -15.52 17.67
CA ILE A 219 -3.63 -14.55 18.12
C ILE A 219 -4.99 -14.95 17.54
N GLN A 220 -5.96 -15.19 18.41
CA GLN A 220 -7.35 -15.39 17.99
C GLN A 220 -7.93 -14.04 17.54
N THR A 221 -8.45 -14.00 16.33
CA THR A 221 -8.95 -12.77 15.71
C THR A 221 -10.47 -12.79 15.64
N PRO A 222 -11.13 -11.61 15.77
CA PRO A 222 -12.60 -11.55 15.77
C PRO A 222 -13.23 -11.99 14.44
N THR A 223 -12.45 -12.03 13.35
CA THR A 223 -12.91 -12.39 12.00
C THR A 223 -12.55 -13.83 11.60
N GLY A 224 -11.78 -14.54 12.42
CA GLY A 224 -11.22 -15.85 12.08
C GLY A 224 -10.09 -15.81 11.03
N VAL A 225 -9.75 -14.64 10.49
CA VAL A 225 -8.63 -14.48 9.54
C VAL A 225 -7.33 -14.30 10.32
N PRO A 226 -6.25 -15.05 10.01
CA PRO A 226 -4.97 -14.87 10.72
C PRO A 226 -4.39 -13.46 10.54
N LEU A 227 -3.89 -12.88 11.63
CA LEU A 227 -3.17 -11.61 11.58
C LEU A 227 -1.79 -11.80 10.94
N ARG A 228 -1.41 -10.91 10.02
CA ARG A 228 -0.13 -10.97 9.28
C ARG A 228 0.75 -9.76 9.58
N GLY A 229 2.07 -9.97 9.49
CA GLY A 229 3.07 -9.00 9.92
C GLY A 229 2.99 -7.65 9.21
N ASP A 230 2.64 -7.63 7.92
CA ASP A 230 2.50 -6.37 7.17
C ASP A 230 1.46 -5.43 7.79
N ILE A 231 0.28 -5.95 8.12
CA ILE A 231 -0.81 -5.15 8.69
C ILE A 231 -0.56 -4.83 10.15
N ALA A 232 -0.11 -5.82 10.91
CA ALA A 232 0.23 -5.64 12.33
C ALA A 232 1.24 -4.51 12.52
N THR A 233 2.35 -4.52 11.76
CA THR A 233 3.39 -3.51 11.91
C THR A 233 3.00 -2.14 11.41
N ARG A 234 2.18 -2.02 10.35
CA ARG A 234 1.64 -0.73 9.90
C ARG A 234 0.75 -0.08 10.97
N ILE A 235 -0.14 -0.86 11.58
CA ILE A 235 -1.05 -0.34 12.62
C ILE A 235 -0.28 0.00 13.89
N LEU A 236 0.69 -0.83 14.31
CA LEU A 236 1.60 -0.51 15.41
C LEU A 236 2.35 0.80 15.15
N ASP A 237 2.89 1.01 13.95
CA ASP A 237 3.62 2.23 13.59
C ASP A 237 2.72 3.47 13.62
N LEU A 238 1.48 3.36 13.14
CA LEU A 238 0.47 4.42 13.31
C LEU A 238 0.22 4.72 14.78
N CYS A 239 0.26 3.72 15.66
CA CYS A 239 0.13 3.92 17.11
C CYS A 239 1.39 4.50 17.79
N GLY A 240 2.46 4.77 17.04
CA GLY A 240 3.75 5.22 17.57
C GLY A 240 4.68 4.09 18.04
N LEU A 241 4.33 2.83 17.76
CA LEU A 241 5.10 1.63 18.10
C LEU A 241 5.80 1.09 16.85
N THR A 242 6.97 1.62 16.51
CA THR A 242 7.70 1.17 15.33
C THR A 242 8.31 -0.21 15.53
N ALA A 243 7.81 -1.20 14.78
CA ALA A 243 8.26 -2.58 14.80
C ALA A 243 8.52 -3.10 13.36
N ASN A 244 9.01 -4.33 13.23
CA ASN A 244 9.30 -4.92 11.93
C ASN A 244 8.63 -6.28 11.76
N LYS A 245 7.93 -6.47 10.63
CA LYS A 245 7.40 -7.77 10.23
C LYS A 245 8.55 -8.73 9.94
N ASN A 246 8.44 -9.96 10.40
CA ASN A 246 9.52 -10.93 10.30
C ASN A 246 8.96 -12.33 10.06
N THR A 247 9.60 -13.12 9.21
CA THR A 247 9.24 -14.54 9.09
C THR A 247 9.61 -15.29 10.36
N ILE A 248 8.85 -16.31 10.70
CA ILE A 248 9.12 -17.21 11.84
C ILE A 248 9.04 -18.68 11.40
N LEU A 249 9.41 -19.60 12.30
CA LEU A 249 9.27 -21.03 12.04
C LEU A 249 7.82 -21.38 11.66
N GLY A 250 7.65 -22.00 10.50
CA GLY A 250 6.33 -22.34 9.94
C GLY A 250 5.91 -21.47 8.76
N ASP A 251 6.54 -20.32 8.52
CA ASP A 251 6.26 -19.52 7.33
C ASP A 251 6.79 -20.18 6.05
N GLU A 252 5.94 -20.27 5.03
CA GLU A 252 6.28 -20.86 3.73
C GLU A 252 7.06 -19.89 2.83
N ASN A 253 6.85 -18.57 2.99
CA ASN A 253 7.48 -17.55 2.16
C ASN A 253 7.68 -16.22 2.91
N ALA A 254 8.60 -15.39 2.39
CA ALA A 254 8.95 -14.12 3.00
C ALA A 254 7.98 -12.95 2.69
N PHE A 255 7.03 -13.13 1.77
CA PHE A 255 6.13 -12.06 1.34
C PHE A 255 4.95 -11.86 2.31
N ASP A 256 4.53 -12.91 3.02
CA ASP A 256 3.43 -12.87 3.99
C ASP A 256 3.82 -13.42 5.39
N PRO A 257 4.76 -12.75 6.09
CA PRO A 257 5.29 -13.23 7.36
C PRO A 257 4.22 -13.26 8.46
N SER A 258 4.29 -14.26 9.34
CA SER A 258 3.41 -14.41 10.52
C SER A 258 4.01 -13.86 11.81
N GLY A 259 5.18 -13.20 11.77
CA GLY A 259 5.83 -12.68 12.97
C GLY A 259 6.00 -11.16 13.02
N VAL A 260 6.17 -10.66 14.24
CA VAL A 260 6.62 -9.28 14.54
C VAL A 260 7.86 -9.34 15.43
N ARG A 261 8.92 -8.67 15.01
CA ARG A 261 10.17 -8.54 15.78
C ARG A 261 10.21 -7.19 16.49
N LEU A 262 10.52 -7.24 17.78
CA LEU A 262 10.72 -6.10 18.67
C LEU A 262 12.15 -6.11 19.20
N GLY A 263 12.73 -4.93 19.41
CA GLY A 263 14.07 -4.78 19.99
C GLY A 263 14.13 -3.61 20.95
N THR A 264 14.97 -3.73 21.98
CA THR A 264 15.02 -2.78 23.10
C THR A 264 16.15 -1.77 23.03
N THR A 265 17.10 -1.95 22.10
CA THR A 265 18.33 -1.13 21.99
C THR A 265 18.06 0.38 21.96
N TRP A 266 17.07 0.84 21.19
CA TRP A 266 16.78 2.28 21.06
C TRP A 266 16.02 2.85 22.26
N VAL A 267 15.04 2.11 22.79
CA VAL A 267 14.25 2.58 23.94
C VAL A 267 15.09 2.63 25.21
N THR A 268 15.98 1.66 25.42
CA THR A 268 16.93 1.69 26.55
C THR A 268 17.93 2.84 26.43
N GLN A 269 18.43 3.16 25.22
CA GLN A 269 19.28 4.34 25.01
C GLN A 269 18.57 5.66 25.38
N ARG A 270 17.24 5.70 25.30
CA ARG A 270 16.43 6.86 25.71
C ARG A 270 16.09 6.86 27.21
N GLY A 271 16.57 5.88 27.97
CA GLY A 271 16.38 5.77 29.42
C GLY A 271 15.16 4.96 29.85
N LEU A 272 14.43 4.30 28.93
CA LEU A 272 13.29 3.46 29.32
C LEU A 272 13.80 2.18 30.01
N GLY A 273 13.19 1.82 31.14
CA GLY A 273 13.56 0.69 31.97
C GLY A 273 12.48 -0.41 32.01
N PRO A 274 12.55 -1.32 33.00
CA PRO A 274 11.65 -2.47 33.11
C PRO A 274 10.16 -2.11 33.18
N ALA A 275 9.80 -1.04 33.91
CA ALA A 275 8.40 -0.62 34.03
C ALA A 275 7.84 -0.16 32.68
N GLU A 276 8.61 0.61 31.92
CA GLU A 276 8.23 1.04 30.58
C GLU A 276 8.19 -0.13 29.60
N MET A 277 9.04 -1.15 29.74
CA MET A 277 8.99 -2.35 28.91
C MET A 277 7.70 -3.15 29.12
N ASP A 278 7.26 -3.31 30.37
CA ASP A 278 5.98 -3.97 30.65
C ASP A 278 4.80 -3.14 30.12
N LYS A 279 4.88 -1.81 30.19
CA LYS A 279 3.89 -0.92 29.57
C LYS A 279 3.88 -1.04 28.04
N ILE A 280 5.04 -1.08 27.39
CA ILE A 280 5.12 -1.32 25.94
C ILE A 280 4.52 -2.69 25.59
N ALA A 281 4.78 -3.74 26.39
CA ALA A 281 4.18 -5.05 26.19
C ALA A 281 2.64 -4.99 26.24
N GLU A 282 2.08 -4.23 27.18
CA GLU A 282 0.64 -3.99 27.30
C GLU A 282 0.05 -3.26 26.09
N LEU A 283 0.71 -2.20 25.62
CA LEU A 283 0.27 -1.44 24.45
C LEU A 283 0.35 -2.26 23.16
N VAL A 284 1.43 -3.03 22.97
CA VAL A 284 1.57 -3.96 21.83
C VAL A 284 0.47 -5.01 21.86
N HIS A 285 0.21 -5.62 23.02
CA HIS A 285 -0.89 -6.57 23.18
C HIS A 285 -2.24 -5.96 22.80
N ARG A 286 -2.58 -4.79 23.37
CA ARG A 286 -3.85 -4.09 23.07
C ARG A 286 -4.02 -3.81 21.59
N VAL A 287 -2.99 -3.33 20.90
CA VAL A 287 -3.07 -3.07 19.46
C VAL A 287 -3.29 -4.38 18.70
N LEU A 288 -2.43 -5.38 18.91
CA LEU A 288 -2.48 -6.62 18.12
C LEU A 288 -3.79 -7.39 18.29
N THR A 289 -4.36 -7.44 19.50
CA THR A 289 -5.62 -8.15 19.76
C THR A 289 -6.85 -7.35 19.36
N SER A 290 -6.72 -6.05 19.11
CA SER A 290 -7.84 -5.19 18.66
C SER A 290 -7.92 -5.05 17.14
N ILE A 291 -6.95 -5.59 16.39
CA ILE A 291 -7.01 -5.60 14.93
C ILE A 291 -8.02 -6.65 14.48
N ALA A 292 -8.96 -6.23 13.64
CA ALA A 292 -9.87 -7.07 12.86
C ALA A 292 -9.27 -7.30 11.45
N PRO A 293 -8.54 -8.40 11.22
CA PRO A 293 -8.00 -8.71 9.91
C PRO A 293 -9.08 -9.22 8.95
N PHE A 294 -8.87 -9.06 7.66
CA PHE A 294 -9.78 -9.55 6.63
C PHE A 294 -9.04 -9.87 5.33
N LEU A 295 -9.64 -10.66 4.46
CA LEU A 295 -9.10 -10.99 3.15
C LEU A 295 -9.66 -10.06 2.07
N TYR A 296 -8.78 -9.61 1.19
CA TYR A 296 -9.12 -8.77 0.05
C TYR A 296 -8.61 -9.42 -1.24
N LYS A 297 -9.50 -9.70 -2.20
CA LYS A 297 -9.12 -10.28 -3.50
C LYS A 297 -8.45 -9.19 -4.36
N GLY A 298 -7.14 -9.30 -4.53
CA GLY A 298 -6.38 -8.45 -5.45
C GLY A 298 -6.08 -9.15 -6.77
N ARG A 299 -5.39 -8.45 -7.69
CA ARG A 299 -5.02 -8.98 -9.02
C ARG A 299 -4.18 -10.28 -8.99
N LYS A 300 -3.41 -10.49 -7.91
CA LYS A 300 -2.51 -11.66 -7.74
C LYS A 300 -3.03 -12.67 -6.70
N GLY A 301 -4.32 -12.61 -6.36
CA GLY A 301 -4.93 -13.43 -5.32
C GLY A 301 -5.31 -12.65 -4.06
N TYR A 302 -5.67 -13.39 -3.01
CA TYR A 302 -6.09 -12.81 -1.74
C TYR A 302 -4.92 -12.15 -1.00
N ARG A 303 -5.21 -11.05 -0.33
CA ARG A 303 -4.27 -10.32 0.53
C ARG A 303 -4.90 -10.07 1.88
N THR A 304 -4.14 -10.27 2.94
CA THR A 304 -4.57 -9.90 4.28
C THR A 304 -4.50 -8.38 4.46
N ARG A 305 -5.56 -7.83 5.04
CA ARG A 305 -5.73 -6.44 5.47
C ARG A 305 -6.25 -6.45 6.90
N GLY A 306 -6.39 -5.30 7.52
CA GLY A 306 -6.99 -5.22 8.85
C GLY A 306 -7.31 -3.80 9.25
N LYS A 307 -8.27 -3.70 10.16
CA LYS A 307 -8.74 -2.45 10.76
C LYS A 307 -8.66 -2.52 12.27
N ILE A 308 -8.54 -1.38 12.94
CA ILE A 308 -8.58 -1.26 14.40
C ILE A 308 -9.60 -0.18 14.78
N ASP A 309 -10.16 -0.29 15.98
CA ASP A 309 -11.00 0.77 16.54
C ASP A 309 -10.19 2.08 16.72
N LEU A 310 -10.81 3.22 16.39
CA LEU A 310 -10.14 4.52 16.48
C LEU A 310 -9.82 4.90 17.94
N ALA A 311 -10.73 4.65 18.88
CA ALA A 311 -10.49 4.97 20.29
C ALA A 311 -9.30 4.17 20.83
N VAL A 312 -9.22 2.87 20.50
CA VAL A 312 -8.05 2.04 20.85
C VAL A 312 -6.76 2.61 20.26
N MET A 313 -6.75 2.96 18.97
CA MET A 313 -5.57 3.52 18.31
C MET A 313 -5.11 4.82 19.00
N GLU A 314 -6.04 5.72 19.33
CA GLU A 314 -5.71 7.04 19.89
C GLU A 314 -5.34 6.99 21.37
N ASP A 315 -5.96 6.10 22.14
CA ASP A 315 -5.56 5.83 23.51
C ASP A 315 -4.13 5.31 23.57
N VAL A 316 -3.80 4.34 22.71
CA VAL A 316 -2.42 3.83 22.61
C VAL A 316 -1.46 4.93 22.18
N LYS A 317 -1.79 5.75 21.15
CA LYS A 317 -0.93 6.88 20.74
C LYS A 317 -0.64 7.83 21.89
N ARG A 318 -1.65 8.17 22.68
CA ARG A 318 -1.52 9.07 23.84
C ARG A 318 -0.64 8.46 24.92
N GLU A 319 -0.80 7.18 25.21
CA GLU A 319 0.01 6.45 26.19
C GLU A 319 1.46 6.26 25.73
N VAL A 320 1.69 6.00 24.44
CA VAL A 320 3.04 5.99 23.83
C VAL A 320 3.68 7.37 23.92
N ALA A 321 2.94 8.44 23.61
CA ALA A 321 3.45 9.80 23.73
C ALA A 321 3.87 10.10 25.17
N ALA A 322 3.08 9.69 26.17
CA ALA A 322 3.40 9.83 27.58
C ALA A 322 4.69 9.09 27.99
N LEU A 323 4.93 7.89 27.46
CA LEU A 323 6.19 7.16 27.68
C LEU A 323 7.42 7.92 27.17
N THR A 324 7.24 8.75 26.14
CA THR A 324 8.35 9.50 25.52
C THR A 324 8.48 10.94 26.02
N ALA A 325 7.52 11.44 26.82
CA ALA A 325 7.47 12.84 27.25
C ALA A 325 8.64 13.24 28.17
N ASN A 326 9.15 12.28 28.95
CA ASN A 326 10.29 12.48 29.86
C ASN A 326 11.63 12.07 29.24
N ALA A 327 11.63 11.49 28.05
CA ALA A 327 12.85 11.08 27.36
C ALA A 327 13.41 12.26 26.55
N PRO A 328 14.72 12.57 26.61
CA PRO A 328 15.29 13.71 25.91
C PRO A 328 14.92 13.69 24.41
N PRO A 329 14.47 14.82 23.84
CA PRO A 329 13.99 14.87 22.47
C PRO A 329 15.15 14.67 21.49
N ALA A 330 14.94 13.86 20.45
CA ALA A 330 15.90 13.69 19.35
C ALA A 330 15.89 14.90 18.38
N ALA A 331 14.80 15.69 18.40
CA ALA A 331 14.60 16.95 17.68
C ALA A 331 13.39 17.69 18.29
N PRO A 332 13.29 19.02 18.18
CA PRO A 332 12.12 19.75 18.67
C PRO A 332 10.86 19.29 17.94
N ALA A 333 9.88 18.79 18.67
CA ALA A 333 8.55 18.54 18.15
C ALA A 333 7.89 19.89 17.80
N PRO A 334 7.16 19.99 16.68
CA PRO A 334 6.39 21.19 16.40
C PRO A 334 5.36 21.38 17.52
N SER A 335 5.39 22.55 18.17
CA SER A 335 4.42 22.91 19.21
C SER A 335 3.01 22.81 18.66
N PRO A 336 2.05 22.20 19.38
CA PRO A 336 0.65 22.26 19.01
C PRO A 336 0.16 23.69 19.21
N GLY A 337 0.21 24.50 18.15
CA GLY A 337 -0.46 25.78 18.10
C GLY A 337 -1.96 25.55 18.06
N VAL A 338 -2.60 25.46 19.22
CA VAL A 338 -4.06 25.44 19.32
C VAL A 338 -4.54 26.88 19.29
N SER A 339 -4.89 27.36 18.09
CA SER A 339 -5.65 28.60 17.90
C SER A 339 -7.13 28.33 18.24
N SER A 340 -7.76 29.23 18.99
CA SER A 340 -9.13 29.11 19.53
C SER A 340 -10.26 29.12 18.49
N ALA A 341 -9.95 29.27 17.20
CA ALA A 341 -10.87 29.03 16.08
C ALA A 341 -10.09 28.31 14.97
N SER A 342 -9.97 27.00 15.07
CA SER A 342 -9.14 26.21 14.15
C SER A 342 -10.03 25.46 13.16
N THR A 343 -10.15 26.01 11.96
CA THR A 343 -10.68 25.33 10.78
C THR A 343 -9.69 24.27 10.30
N ILE A 344 -10.22 23.21 9.70
CA ILE A 344 -9.47 22.08 9.16
C ILE A 344 -9.50 22.17 7.64
N GLU A 345 -8.36 22.05 6.98
CA GLU A 345 -8.31 21.89 5.53
C GLU A 345 -8.20 20.41 5.18
N VAL A 346 -9.09 19.94 4.29
CA VAL A 346 -9.00 18.63 3.63
C VAL A 346 -8.68 18.86 2.16
N SER A 347 -7.56 18.31 1.68
CA SER A 347 -7.11 18.55 0.31
C SER A 347 -6.47 17.34 -0.37
N GLY A 348 -6.50 17.33 -1.71
CA GLY A 348 -5.93 16.28 -2.54
C GLY A 348 -6.81 15.90 -3.73
N GLU A 349 -6.31 15.00 -4.58
CA GLU A 349 -7.04 14.49 -5.76
C GLU A 349 -8.31 13.71 -5.36
N ARG A 350 -8.30 13.11 -4.16
CA ARG A 350 -9.41 12.30 -3.63
C ARG A 350 -10.25 13.04 -2.58
N ALA A 351 -9.98 14.32 -2.32
CA ALA A 351 -10.64 15.06 -1.24
C ALA A 351 -12.16 15.15 -1.42
N LEU A 352 -12.64 15.32 -2.65
CA LEU A 352 -14.07 15.28 -2.95
C LEU A 352 -14.67 13.94 -2.53
N VAL A 353 -14.15 12.82 -3.05
CA VAL A 353 -14.74 11.49 -2.80
C VAL A 353 -14.60 11.06 -1.34
N ALA A 354 -13.47 11.39 -0.71
CA ALA A 354 -13.25 11.15 0.71
C ALA A 354 -14.28 11.88 1.58
N LEU A 355 -14.49 13.18 1.34
CA LEU A 355 -15.40 14.00 2.12
C LEU A 355 -16.87 13.68 1.80
N GLN A 356 -17.17 13.33 0.55
CA GLN A 356 -18.47 12.81 0.14
C GLN A 356 -18.81 11.54 0.90
N ALA A 357 -17.85 10.63 1.15
CA ALA A 357 -18.12 9.47 1.99
C ALA A 357 -18.16 9.81 3.51
N ALA A 358 -17.35 10.76 3.97
CA ALA A 358 -17.20 11.03 5.41
C ALA A 358 -18.34 11.83 6.06
N CYS A 359 -19.17 12.52 5.28
CA CYS A 359 -20.22 13.41 5.82
C CYS A 359 -21.60 13.15 5.20
N THR A 360 -22.67 13.67 5.80
CA THR A 360 -24.05 13.41 5.37
C THR A 360 -24.52 14.28 4.20
N ALA A 361 -23.98 15.50 4.06
CA ALA A 361 -24.31 16.43 2.98
C ALA A 361 -23.72 16.03 1.62
N ASP A 362 -24.29 16.56 0.54
CA ASP A 362 -23.74 16.41 -0.82
C ASP A 362 -22.68 17.50 -1.08
N VAL A 363 -21.42 17.17 -0.82
CA VAL A 363 -20.29 18.10 -1.05
C VAL A 363 -19.85 18.13 -2.52
N ALA A 364 -20.31 17.18 -3.34
CA ALA A 364 -20.08 17.17 -4.78
C ALA A 364 -20.86 18.27 -5.50
N ALA A 365 -21.99 18.71 -4.94
CA ALA A 365 -22.78 19.83 -5.46
C ALA A 365 -22.16 21.22 -5.19
N LEU A 366 -21.21 21.32 -4.26
CA LEU A 366 -20.60 22.60 -3.87
C LEU A 366 -19.67 23.14 -4.97
N GLN A 367 -19.94 24.37 -5.40
CA GLN A 367 -19.01 25.16 -6.19
C GLN A 367 -18.01 25.89 -5.28
N PRO A 368 -16.80 26.24 -5.76
CA PRO A 368 -15.83 27.02 -4.98
C PRO A 368 -16.45 28.31 -4.42
N GLY A 369 -16.32 28.51 -3.10
CA GLY A 369 -16.93 29.61 -2.34
C GLY A 369 -18.31 29.31 -1.77
N GLN A 370 -18.92 28.18 -2.11
CA GLN A 370 -20.16 27.72 -1.48
C GLN A 370 -19.88 26.89 -0.24
N SER A 371 -20.86 26.87 0.67
CA SER A 371 -20.79 26.09 1.90
C SER A 371 -22.09 25.35 2.17
N CYS A 372 -22.01 24.22 2.87
CA CYS A 372 -23.17 23.52 3.41
C CYS A 372 -22.91 23.11 4.88
N ARG A 373 -23.98 22.93 5.64
CA ARG A 373 -23.92 22.29 6.96
C ARG A 373 -24.11 20.79 6.79
N SER A 374 -23.32 20.00 7.50
CA SER A 374 -23.30 18.55 7.38
C SER A 374 -23.07 17.91 8.75
N LEU A 375 -23.49 16.66 8.92
CA LEU A 375 -23.09 15.85 10.07
C LEU A 375 -21.87 15.01 9.68
N LEU A 376 -20.95 14.87 10.62
CA LEU A 376 -19.98 13.78 10.62
C LEU A 376 -20.48 12.73 11.60
N LEU A 377 -20.53 11.48 11.14
CA LEU A 377 -20.97 10.35 11.95
C LEU A 377 -19.81 9.39 12.20
N ASP A 378 -19.86 8.67 13.32
CA ASP A 378 -18.98 7.53 13.57
C ASP A 378 -19.51 6.26 12.88
N GLY A 379 -18.77 5.16 13.00
CA GLY A 379 -19.17 3.90 12.38
C GLY A 379 -20.39 3.22 12.99
N ALA A 380 -20.83 3.67 14.17
CA ALA A 380 -22.09 3.26 14.77
C ALA A 380 -23.25 4.17 14.34
N GLY A 381 -22.99 5.26 13.61
CA GLY A 381 -23.99 6.24 13.19
C GLY A 381 -24.28 7.34 14.22
N ASN A 382 -23.49 7.45 15.29
CA ASN A 382 -23.62 8.55 16.24
C ASN A 382 -23.01 9.82 15.67
N VAL A 383 -23.58 10.97 16.04
CA VAL A 383 -23.06 12.28 15.63
C VAL A 383 -21.71 12.55 16.32
N LEU A 384 -20.67 12.72 15.52
CA LEU A 384 -19.36 13.22 15.96
C LEU A 384 -19.40 14.73 16.16
N ASP A 385 -19.93 15.45 15.16
CA ASP A 385 -20.09 16.90 15.16
C ASP A 385 -21.02 17.37 14.04
N GLU A 386 -21.63 18.55 14.21
CA GLU A 386 -22.19 19.34 13.11
C GLU A 386 -21.10 20.28 12.58
N VAL A 387 -20.80 20.20 11.28
CA VAL A 387 -19.72 20.96 10.66
C VAL A 387 -20.24 21.83 9.52
N LEU A 388 -19.66 23.02 9.36
CA LEU A 388 -19.76 23.78 8.11
C LEU A 388 -18.64 23.33 7.17
N ILE A 389 -18.99 22.92 5.95
CA ILE A 389 -18.05 22.53 4.91
C ILE A 389 -18.09 23.59 3.80
N SER A 390 -16.95 24.16 3.46
CA SER A 390 -16.81 25.17 2.40
C SER A 390 -15.87 24.65 1.31
N ALA A 391 -16.31 24.66 0.06
CA ALA A 391 -15.45 24.31 -1.08
C ALA A 391 -14.49 25.47 -1.38
N LEU A 392 -13.19 25.19 -1.42
CA LEU A 392 -12.17 26.20 -1.71
C LEU A 392 -11.73 26.12 -3.18
N PRO A 393 -11.29 27.24 -3.78
CA PRO A 393 -10.66 27.20 -5.09
C PRO A 393 -9.45 26.24 -5.12
N PRO A 394 -9.31 25.41 -6.16
CA PRO A 394 -8.16 24.54 -6.30
C PRO A 394 -6.88 25.37 -6.50
N THR A 395 -5.78 24.97 -5.86
CA THR A 395 -4.45 25.58 -6.08
C THR A 395 -3.72 24.95 -7.27
N VAL A 396 -4.06 23.71 -7.59
CA VAL A 396 -3.49 22.91 -8.68
C VAL A 396 -4.66 22.22 -9.40
N PRO A 397 -4.66 22.16 -10.75
CA PRO A 397 -5.67 21.43 -11.50
C PRO A 397 -5.83 19.98 -11.01
N GLY A 398 -7.08 19.52 -10.84
CA GLY A 398 -7.39 18.16 -10.39
C GLY A 398 -7.25 17.91 -8.88
N ARG A 399 -6.87 18.90 -8.06
CA ARG A 399 -6.84 18.77 -6.59
C ARG A 399 -7.96 19.58 -5.96
N CYS A 400 -8.86 18.91 -5.25
CA CYS A 400 -9.93 19.56 -4.50
C CYS A 400 -9.42 20.01 -3.14
N ARG A 401 -10.03 21.08 -2.60
CA ARG A 401 -9.74 21.64 -1.28
C ARG A 401 -11.05 22.00 -0.60
N TYR A 402 -11.20 21.62 0.66
CA TYR A 402 -12.35 21.92 1.48
C TYR A 402 -11.89 22.45 2.84
N GLN A 403 -12.56 23.50 3.30
CA GLN A 403 -12.44 23.99 4.67
C GLN A 403 -13.58 23.39 5.48
N ILE A 404 -13.27 22.87 6.66
CA ILE A 404 -14.22 22.28 7.59
C ILE A 404 -14.14 23.08 8.88
N ALA A 405 -15.26 23.68 9.27
CA ALA A 405 -15.41 24.41 10.52
C ALA A 405 -16.27 23.57 11.50
N PRO A 406 -15.63 22.81 12.40
CA PRO A 406 -16.30 22.09 13.47
C PRO A 406 -16.69 23.01 14.64
N GLN A 407 -17.47 22.49 15.58
CA GLN A 407 -17.64 23.13 16.88
C GLN A 407 -16.29 23.20 17.61
N PRO A 408 -15.95 24.32 18.29
CA PRO A 408 -14.61 24.49 18.88
C PRO A 408 -14.18 23.36 19.83
N HIS A 409 -15.12 22.80 20.60
CA HIS A 409 -14.85 21.70 21.54
C HIS A 409 -14.64 20.34 20.85
N ASN A 410 -15.12 20.18 19.60
CA ASN A 410 -14.99 18.94 18.81
C ASN A 410 -13.88 19.02 17.75
N ALA A 411 -13.25 20.18 17.54
CA ALA A 411 -12.31 20.40 16.44
C ALA A 411 -11.18 19.37 16.35
N GLN A 412 -10.55 19.03 17.49
CA GLN A 412 -9.50 18.01 17.54
C GLN A 412 -10.03 16.63 17.15
N ARG A 413 -11.21 16.25 17.66
CA ARG A 413 -11.86 14.97 17.38
C ARG A 413 -12.22 14.85 15.89
N VAL A 414 -12.75 15.91 15.28
CA VAL A 414 -13.10 15.95 13.86
C VAL A 414 -11.85 15.84 12.98
N LYS A 415 -10.80 16.62 13.27
CA LYS A 415 -9.54 16.52 12.53
C LYS A 415 -8.97 15.12 12.59
N LEU A 416 -9.01 14.53 13.79
CA LEU A 416 -8.49 13.21 14.04
C LEU A 416 -9.26 12.14 13.28
N TRP A 417 -10.59 12.20 13.32
CA TRP A 417 -11.48 11.33 12.54
C TRP A 417 -11.12 11.35 11.06
N LEU A 418 -11.06 12.53 10.45
CA LEU A 418 -10.78 12.69 9.02
C LEU A 418 -9.37 12.20 8.64
N ARG A 419 -8.36 12.47 9.49
CA ARG A 419 -7.00 11.97 9.29
C ARG A 419 -6.97 10.43 9.36
N SER A 420 -7.63 9.84 10.34
CA SER A 420 -7.64 8.40 10.53
C SER A 420 -8.41 7.66 9.43
N LEU A 421 -9.46 8.26 8.86
CA LEU A 421 -10.10 7.78 7.64
C LEU A 421 -9.12 7.79 6.45
N SER A 422 -8.33 8.86 6.30
CA SER A 422 -7.29 8.97 5.27
C SER A 422 -6.19 7.92 5.41
N ASP A 423 -5.77 7.61 6.63
CA ASP A 423 -4.78 6.57 6.92
C ASP A 423 -5.28 5.18 6.48
N GLY A 424 -6.59 4.93 6.57
CA GLY A 424 -7.26 3.76 5.98
C GLY A 424 -7.20 2.47 6.82
N TYR A 425 -6.85 2.56 8.11
CA TYR A 425 -6.76 1.41 9.02
C TYR A 425 -7.77 1.45 10.16
N ILE A 426 -8.64 2.45 10.24
CA ILE A 426 -9.69 2.45 11.27
C ILE A 426 -10.93 1.70 10.81
N LYS A 427 -11.62 1.09 11.78
CA LYS A 427 -12.99 0.62 11.61
C LYS A 427 -13.92 1.83 11.66
N PHE A 428 -14.65 2.05 10.57
CA PHE A 428 -15.64 3.12 10.44
C PHE A 428 -17.00 2.60 9.97
N ASP A 429 -17.14 1.29 9.78
CA ASP A 429 -18.40 0.63 9.50
C ASP A 429 -18.41 -0.67 10.30
N GLU A 430 -19.39 -0.80 11.20
CA GLU A 430 -19.51 -1.96 12.08
C GLU A 430 -20.01 -3.21 11.34
N GLY A 431 -20.77 -3.03 10.25
CA GLY A 431 -21.33 -4.10 9.44
C GLY A 431 -20.42 -4.54 8.28
N ASP A 432 -19.51 -3.68 7.84
CA ASP A 432 -18.60 -3.98 6.73
C ASP A 432 -17.12 -3.66 7.03
N VAL A 433 -16.36 -4.70 7.38
CA VAL A 433 -14.91 -4.59 7.57
C VAL A 433 -14.16 -4.29 6.25
N LEU A 434 -14.75 -4.58 5.09
CA LEU A 434 -14.16 -4.34 3.77
C LEU A 434 -14.35 -2.89 3.29
N ALA A 435 -15.29 -2.15 3.88
CA ALA A 435 -15.62 -0.78 3.49
C ALA A 435 -14.37 0.11 3.44
N LYS A 436 -14.29 1.01 2.47
CA LYS A 436 -13.17 1.97 2.35
C LYS A 436 -13.70 3.37 2.09
N VAL A 437 -13.07 4.33 2.75
CA VAL A 437 -13.10 5.73 2.33
C VAL A 437 -11.91 5.94 1.41
N ASP A 438 -12.14 6.62 0.29
CA ASP A 438 -11.07 6.92 -0.64
C ASP A 438 -10.02 7.85 -0.02
N GLY A 439 -8.75 7.48 -0.16
CA GLY A 439 -7.59 8.22 0.34
C GLY A 439 -6.31 7.86 -0.43
N PRO A 440 -5.17 8.48 -0.14
CA PRO A 440 -4.96 9.43 0.95
C PRO A 440 -5.41 10.85 0.58
N VAL A 441 -5.86 11.58 1.60
CA VAL A 441 -6.09 13.03 1.60
C VAL A 441 -5.24 13.68 2.68
N VAL A 442 -4.87 14.94 2.47
CA VAL A 442 -4.16 15.74 3.47
C VAL A 442 -5.19 16.37 4.40
N VAL A 443 -5.00 16.26 5.71
CA VAL A 443 -5.87 16.81 6.74
C VAL A 443 -5.03 17.66 7.70
N GLU A 444 -5.12 18.98 7.57
CA GLU A 444 -4.26 19.92 8.29
C GLU A 444 -5.06 21.00 9.02
N TRP A 445 -4.41 21.67 9.99
CA TRP A 445 -4.96 22.91 10.50
C TRP A 445 -4.73 24.00 9.47
N GLU A 446 -5.73 24.82 9.21
CA GLU A 446 -5.55 25.95 8.31
C GLU A 446 -4.64 27.01 8.94
N LYS A 447 -3.69 27.51 8.15
CA LYS A 447 -2.71 28.51 8.59
C LYS A 447 -3.19 29.91 8.16
N GLY A 448 -4.05 30.54 8.97
CA GLY A 448 -4.46 31.94 8.82
C GLY A 448 -5.93 32.09 8.37
N THR A 449 -6.73 32.79 9.17
CA THR A 449 -8.16 32.98 8.93
C THR A 449 -8.46 34.27 8.14
N GLN A 450 -8.87 34.11 6.89
CA GLN A 450 -10.11 34.74 6.42
C GLN A 450 -11.00 33.60 5.91
N LEU A 451 -12.16 33.40 6.54
CA LEU A 451 -13.24 32.61 5.96
C LEU A 451 -13.51 33.18 4.57
N PHE A 452 -13.39 32.36 3.52
CA PHE A 452 -13.70 32.76 2.14
C PHE A 452 -15.23 32.91 2.00
N CYS A 453 -15.78 33.98 2.58
CA CYS A 453 -17.14 34.44 2.37
C CYS A 453 -17.06 35.61 1.39
N ARG A 454 -17.29 35.34 0.11
CA ARG A 454 -17.30 36.35 -0.94
C ARG A 454 -18.60 37.17 -0.84
N ASN A 455 -18.60 38.23 -0.03
CA ASN A 455 -19.56 39.31 -0.20
C ASN A 455 -19.05 40.23 -1.32
N GLY A 456 -19.94 40.66 -2.21
CA GLY A 456 -19.66 41.35 -3.48
C GLY A 456 -18.91 42.69 -3.39
N PRO A 457 -18.68 43.35 -4.53
CA PRO A 457 -17.78 44.50 -4.60
C PRO A 457 -18.48 45.74 -4.05
N THR A 458 -17.92 46.35 -3.00
CA THR A 458 -17.80 47.80 -2.80
C THR A 458 -17.12 48.04 -1.45
N GLY A 459 -16.26 49.07 -1.38
CA GLY A 459 -15.40 49.34 -0.25
C GLY A 459 -16.10 49.85 1.01
N ALA A 460 -15.26 50.04 2.03
CA ALA A 460 -15.44 50.82 3.25
C ALA A 460 -15.66 50.05 4.59
N SER A 461 -14.67 50.25 5.45
CA SER A 461 -14.72 50.28 6.93
C SER A 461 -14.90 48.96 7.70
N HIS A 462 -13.83 48.58 8.39
CA HIS A 462 -13.83 47.56 9.44
C HIS A 462 -14.64 48.02 10.66
N LYS A 463 -15.85 47.52 10.81
CA LYS A 463 -16.50 47.32 12.11
C LYS A 463 -16.60 45.82 12.39
N ARG A 464 -16.21 45.42 13.61
CA ARG A 464 -16.35 44.06 14.14
C ARG A 464 -17.77 43.54 13.89
N ALA A 465 -17.91 42.50 13.08
CA ALA A 465 -19.17 41.79 12.88
C ALA A 465 -19.16 40.45 13.63
N ALA A 466 -20.27 40.19 14.30
CA ALA A 466 -20.60 39.00 15.06
C ALA A 466 -20.78 37.76 14.16
N SER A 467 -20.48 36.58 14.74
CA SER A 467 -20.64 35.22 14.19
C SER A 467 -19.79 34.88 12.94
N PRO A 468 -18.93 33.85 13.00
CA PRO A 468 -18.10 33.41 11.87
C PRO A 468 -18.87 32.62 10.79
N PHE A 469 -20.19 32.45 10.91
CA PHE A 469 -20.98 31.61 10.01
C PHE A 469 -21.77 32.46 8.99
N PRO A 470 -21.64 32.21 7.67
CA PRO A 470 -22.36 32.96 6.64
C PRO A 470 -23.86 32.69 6.65
N SER A 471 -24.64 33.70 6.25
CA SER A 471 -26.11 33.67 6.10
C SER A 471 -26.63 32.93 4.85
N SER A 472 -25.77 32.19 4.14
CA SER A 472 -26.10 31.49 2.89
C SER A 472 -26.13 29.95 3.00
N ALA A 473 -25.71 29.38 4.13
CA ALA A 473 -25.89 27.95 4.38
C ALA A 473 -27.35 27.70 4.81
N PRO A 474 -28.02 26.65 4.29
CA PRO A 474 -29.38 26.28 4.71
C PRO A 474 -29.51 26.12 6.22
N GLU A 475 -30.70 26.38 6.76
CA GLU A 475 -30.98 26.20 8.19
C GLU A 475 -30.87 24.71 8.56
N GLY A 476 -29.87 24.37 9.38
CA GLY A 476 -29.63 23.02 9.89
C GLY A 476 -28.73 22.13 9.04
N PRO A 477 -28.27 20.99 9.59
CA PRO A 477 -27.41 20.04 8.88
C PRO A 477 -28.17 19.27 7.79
N GLN A 478 -27.55 19.17 6.61
CA GLN A 478 -28.11 18.42 5.50
C GLN A 478 -27.79 16.93 5.60
N ILE A 479 -28.79 16.09 5.32
CA ILE A 479 -28.64 14.63 5.22
C ILE A 479 -29.13 14.21 3.83
N CYS A 480 -28.18 13.94 2.93
CA CYS A 480 -28.49 13.49 1.57
C CYS A 480 -28.49 11.96 1.52
N LEU A 481 -29.66 11.36 1.82
CA LEU A 481 -29.84 9.90 1.79
C LEU A 481 -29.65 9.30 0.40
N ALA A 482 -29.84 10.11 -0.65
CA ALA A 482 -29.70 9.67 -2.04
C ALA A 482 -28.25 9.37 -2.46
N LYS A 483 -27.25 9.77 -1.65
CA LYS A 483 -25.84 9.46 -1.94
C LYS A 483 -25.59 7.95 -2.02
N PRO A 484 -24.64 7.49 -2.87
CA PRO A 484 -24.27 6.09 -2.95
C PRO A 484 -23.83 5.51 -1.61
N PHE A 485 -23.07 6.31 -0.85
CA PHE A 485 -22.53 5.95 0.45
C PHE A 485 -22.23 7.20 1.28
N PHE A 486 -22.46 7.13 2.59
CA PHE A 486 -21.74 7.91 3.59
C PHE A 486 -21.66 7.12 4.91
N ILE A 487 -20.68 7.45 5.75
CA ILE A 487 -20.46 6.75 7.03
C ILE A 487 -21.69 6.89 7.94
N GLY A 488 -22.16 5.79 8.52
CA GLY A 488 -23.34 5.74 9.38
C GLY A 488 -24.68 5.63 8.64
N GLN A 489 -24.68 5.69 7.31
CA GLN A 489 -25.91 5.60 6.48
C GLN A 489 -26.70 4.31 6.75
N SER A 490 -26.02 3.17 6.84
CA SER A 490 -26.66 1.87 7.08
C SER A 490 -27.40 1.82 8.42
N THR A 491 -26.88 2.48 9.46
CA THR A 491 -27.56 2.60 10.75
C THR A 491 -28.76 3.53 10.68
N LEU A 492 -28.62 4.70 10.05
CA LEU A 492 -29.72 5.66 9.90
C LEU A 492 -30.92 5.09 9.13
N LEU A 493 -30.66 4.21 8.17
CA LEU A 493 -31.68 3.58 7.35
C LEU A 493 -32.27 2.30 7.94
N ARG A 494 -31.82 1.83 9.13
CA ARG A 494 -32.38 0.62 9.75
C ARG A 494 -33.88 0.78 10.01
N GLY A 495 -34.69 0.06 9.24
CA GLY A 495 -36.15 0.04 9.36
C GLY A 495 -36.88 1.11 8.53
N ALA A 496 -36.17 1.97 7.79
CA ALA A 496 -36.77 2.97 6.92
C ALA A 496 -36.39 2.70 5.45
N LYS A 497 -37.39 2.63 4.56
CA LYS A 497 -37.19 2.67 3.11
C LYS A 497 -37.65 4.04 2.62
N PRO A 498 -36.72 4.97 2.32
CA PRO A 498 -37.09 6.27 1.74
C PRO A 498 -37.93 6.07 0.48
N THR A 499 -38.99 6.86 0.35
CA THR A 499 -39.83 6.89 -0.86
C THR A 499 -39.01 7.39 -2.05
N HIS A 500 -39.32 6.89 -3.25
CA HIS A 500 -38.66 7.31 -4.49
C HIS A 500 -39.63 7.29 -5.67
N ASP A 501 -39.39 8.18 -6.64
CA ASP A 501 -40.17 8.27 -7.89
C ASP A 501 -39.39 7.70 -9.10
N LYS A 502 -38.29 7.00 -8.84
CA LYS A 502 -37.41 6.45 -9.88
C LYS A 502 -38.02 5.24 -10.57
N THR A 503 -37.79 5.12 -11.87
CA THR A 503 -38.27 4.01 -12.68
C THR A 503 -37.18 2.97 -12.93
N PRO A 504 -37.51 1.68 -13.12
CA PRO A 504 -36.56 0.71 -13.64
C PRO A 504 -36.00 1.16 -14.99
N PHE A 505 -34.73 0.85 -15.25
CA PHE A 505 -34.15 1.07 -16.57
C PHE A 505 -34.77 0.11 -17.59
N GLN A 506 -35.26 0.66 -18.69
CA GLN A 506 -35.80 -0.09 -19.81
C GLN A 506 -35.07 0.36 -21.07
N PHE A 507 -34.68 -0.62 -21.89
CA PHE A 507 -34.04 -0.38 -23.18
C PHE A 507 -34.67 -1.30 -24.21
N THR A 508 -35.11 -0.71 -25.32
CA THR A 508 -35.63 -1.44 -26.47
C THR A 508 -34.59 -1.37 -27.58
N GLU A 509 -34.20 -2.52 -28.11
CA GLU A 509 -33.23 -2.56 -29.21
C GLU A 509 -33.79 -1.85 -30.45
N PRO A 510 -33.01 -0.97 -31.09
CA PRO A 510 -33.42 -0.36 -32.34
C PRO A 510 -33.55 -1.42 -33.44
N THR A 511 -34.70 -1.47 -34.11
CA THR A 511 -34.91 -2.32 -35.29
C THR A 511 -34.63 -1.52 -36.57
N GLY A 512 -33.74 -2.00 -37.43
CA GLY A 512 -33.40 -1.34 -38.68
C GLY A 512 -32.50 -2.21 -39.58
N PRO A 513 -32.23 -1.78 -40.82
CA PRO A 513 -31.25 -2.44 -41.67
C PRO A 513 -29.86 -2.39 -41.01
N PRO A 514 -29.00 -3.39 -41.25
CA PRO A 514 -27.67 -3.41 -40.66
C PRO A 514 -26.82 -2.25 -41.17
N ASN A 515 -26.07 -1.64 -40.25
CA ASN A 515 -25.09 -0.60 -40.54
C ASN A 515 -23.87 -1.17 -41.30
N HIS A 516 -23.14 -0.28 -41.98
CA HIS A 516 -21.92 -0.61 -42.70
C HIS A 516 -20.69 -0.08 -41.97
N SER A 517 -19.65 -0.91 -41.86
CA SER A 517 -18.36 -0.49 -41.31
C SER A 517 -17.64 0.52 -42.21
N ALA A 518 -16.64 1.21 -41.68
CA ALA A 518 -15.85 2.15 -42.48
C ALA A 518 -15.08 1.47 -43.62
N LEU A 519 -14.79 0.17 -43.50
CA LEU A 519 -14.13 -0.63 -44.53
C LEU A 519 -15.11 -1.52 -45.32
N TYR A 520 -16.43 -1.28 -45.20
CA TYR A 520 -17.45 -2.13 -45.82
C TYR A 520 -17.24 -2.36 -47.31
N ALA A 521 -16.90 -1.31 -48.07
CA ALA A 521 -16.66 -1.43 -49.51
C ALA A 521 -15.51 -2.40 -49.83
N GLU A 522 -14.44 -2.39 -49.02
CA GLU A 522 -13.31 -3.30 -49.21
C GLU A 522 -13.68 -4.72 -48.75
N HIS A 523 -14.44 -4.86 -47.66
CA HIS A 523 -14.96 -6.16 -47.23
C HIS A 523 -15.82 -6.82 -48.30
N ALA A 524 -16.78 -6.07 -48.85
CA ALA A 524 -17.66 -6.55 -49.92
C ALA A 524 -16.86 -6.97 -51.17
N LYS A 525 -15.82 -6.21 -51.51
CA LYS A 525 -14.92 -6.54 -52.62
C LYS A 525 -14.10 -7.81 -52.37
N LEU A 526 -13.43 -7.90 -51.22
CA LEU A 526 -12.56 -9.04 -50.88
C LEU A 526 -13.35 -10.34 -50.73
N THR A 527 -14.57 -10.26 -50.21
CA THR A 527 -15.44 -11.41 -50.02
C THR A 527 -16.32 -11.72 -51.24
N GLN A 528 -16.30 -10.86 -52.27
CA GLN A 528 -17.25 -10.88 -53.40
C GLN A 528 -18.72 -10.89 -52.94
N GLY A 529 -19.00 -10.22 -51.80
CA GLY A 529 -20.29 -10.18 -51.13
C GLY A 529 -20.71 -11.49 -50.44
N ARG A 530 -19.88 -12.54 -50.50
CA ARG A 530 -20.11 -13.80 -49.78
C ARG A 530 -19.70 -13.61 -48.32
N PHE A 531 -20.25 -14.37 -47.38
CA PHE A 531 -19.81 -14.31 -45.96
C PHE A 531 -19.96 -12.96 -45.24
N LEU A 532 -20.69 -11.99 -45.80
CA LEU A 532 -21.17 -10.82 -45.08
C LEU A 532 -22.44 -11.19 -44.34
N VAL A 533 -22.40 -11.18 -43.00
CA VAL A 533 -23.54 -11.59 -42.16
C VAL A 533 -23.95 -10.47 -41.20
N PRO A 534 -25.25 -10.35 -40.88
CA PRO A 534 -25.71 -9.47 -39.82
C PRO A 534 -25.12 -9.90 -38.46
N PHE A 535 -24.49 -8.97 -37.76
CA PHE A 535 -23.95 -9.15 -36.42
C PHE A 535 -24.14 -7.85 -35.64
N ALA A 536 -24.90 -7.90 -34.55
CA ALA A 536 -25.14 -6.75 -33.66
C ALA A 536 -25.63 -5.47 -34.38
N GLY A 537 -26.46 -5.61 -35.42
CA GLY A 537 -26.94 -4.47 -36.21
C GLY A 537 -25.92 -3.94 -37.22
N TRP A 538 -24.85 -4.68 -37.52
CA TRP A 538 -23.86 -4.37 -38.56
C TRP A 538 -23.75 -5.52 -39.56
N LEU A 539 -23.38 -5.21 -40.81
CA LEU A 539 -23.06 -6.21 -41.82
C LEU A 539 -21.55 -6.43 -41.85
N MET A 540 -21.08 -7.58 -41.34
CA MET A 540 -19.66 -7.85 -41.09
C MET A 540 -19.19 -9.11 -41.83
N PRO A 541 -17.93 -9.14 -42.32
CA PRO A 541 -17.36 -10.35 -42.90
C PRO A 541 -16.96 -11.34 -41.80
N ILE A 542 -17.35 -12.61 -41.96
CA ILE A 542 -16.89 -13.71 -41.08
C ILE A 542 -15.70 -14.49 -41.66
N GLN A 543 -15.45 -14.33 -42.97
CA GLN A 543 -14.40 -15.04 -43.69
C GLN A 543 -14.12 -14.32 -45.01
N TYR A 544 -12.84 -14.19 -45.37
CA TYR A 544 -12.39 -13.68 -46.66
C TYR A 544 -11.86 -14.79 -47.57
N VAL A 545 -11.07 -15.71 -47.03
CA VAL A 545 -10.45 -16.81 -47.79
C VAL A 545 -10.73 -18.15 -47.11
N SER A 546 -9.89 -18.55 -46.15
CA SER A 546 -10.09 -19.73 -45.31
C SER A 546 -9.58 -19.45 -43.90
N ILE A 547 -10.21 -20.08 -42.90
CA ILE A 547 -9.82 -19.89 -41.48
C ILE A 547 -8.32 -20.19 -41.27
N ALA A 548 -7.80 -21.24 -41.93
CA ALA A 548 -6.41 -21.62 -41.82
C ALA A 548 -5.45 -20.59 -42.43
N GLU A 549 -5.76 -20.07 -43.63
CA GLU A 549 -4.93 -19.08 -44.30
C GLU A 549 -4.94 -17.74 -43.56
N GLU A 550 -6.11 -17.29 -43.12
CA GLU A 550 -6.24 -16.05 -42.36
C GLU A 550 -5.48 -16.15 -41.03
N HIS A 551 -5.63 -17.28 -40.32
CA HIS A 551 -4.84 -17.55 -39.11
C HIS A 551 -3.33 -17.47 -39.39
N MET A 552 -2.86 -18.13 -40.44
CA MET A 552 -1.45 -18.10 -40.81
C MET A 552 -0.95 -16.72 -41.23
N ALA A 553 -1.77 -15.93 -41.92
CA ALA A 553 -1.45 -14.55 -42.29
C ALA A 553 -1.25 -13.66 -41.06
N VAL A 554 -2.11 -13.76 -40.05
CA VAL A 554 -1.94 -13.01 -38.79
C VAL A 554 -0.69 -13.46 -38.03
N ARG A 555 -0.42 -14.77 -38.00
CA ARG A 555 0.74 -15.34 -37.27
C ARG A 555 2.08 -15.01 -37.92
N SER A 556 2.14 -14.93 -39.25
CA SER A 556 3.37 -14.69 -40.00
C SER A 556 3.59 -13.22 -40.39
N ALA A 557 2.52 -12.43 -40.48
CA ALA A 557 2.56 -11.03 -40.92
C ALA A 557 1.78 -10.11 -39.98
N ALA A 558 0.58 -9.68 -40.37
CA ALA A 558 -0.32 -8.88 -39.56
C ALA A 558 -1.77 -9.06 -40.05
N GLY A 559 -2.72 -9.04 -39.12
CA GLY A 559 -4.16 -8.97 -39.39
C GLY A 559 -4.72 -7.63 -38.96
N LEU A 560 -5.48 -6.99 -39.85
CA LEU A 560 -6.31 -5.83 -39.53
C LEU A 560 -7.72 -6.33 -39.25
N PHE A 561 -8.22 -6.09 -38.04
CA PHE A 561 -9.57 -6.41 -37.64
C PHE A 561 -10.41 -5.15 -37.57
N ASP A 562 -11.47 -5.12 -38.38
CA ASP A 562 -12.41 -4.01 -38.42
C ASP A 562 -13.39 -4.11 -37.24
N ILE A 563 -13.13 -3.30 -36.22
CA ILE A 563 -13.97 -3.19 -35.02
C ILE A 563 -14.85 -1.94 -35.08
N SER A 564 -15.15 -1.42 -36.29
CA SER A 564 -16.06 -0.29 -36.49
C SER A 564 -17.45 -0.52 -35.93
N HIS A 565 -17.84 -1.77 -35.68
CA HIS A 565 -19.12 -2.14 -35.10
C HIS A 565 -19.18 -1.93 -33.58
N MET A 566 -18.05 -1.87 -32.88
CA MET A 566 -17.97 -1.58 -31.44
C MET A 566 -18.33 -0.12 -31.15
N GLY A 567 -18.88 0.14 -29.95
CA GLY A 567 -19.18 1.49 -29.49
C GLY A 567 -17.94 2.24 -29.03
N VAL A 568 -17.90 3.56 -29.27
CA VAL A 568 -16.82 4.43 -28.79
C VAL A 568 -17.44 5.68 -28.16
N LEU A 569 -17.50 5.70 -26.84
CA LEU A 569 -18.03 6.81 -26.08
C LEU A 569 -16.89 7.62 -25.47
N GLU A 570 -17.03 8.93 -25.43
CA GLU A 570 -16.17 9.81 -24.66
C GLU A 570 -16.89 10.25 -23.40
N ILE A 571 -16.22 10.15 -22.25
CA ILE A 571 -16.72 10.59 -20.97
C ILE A 571 -15.76 11.65 -20.43
N THR A 572 -16.27 12.87 -20.26
CA THR A 572 -15.46 14.03 -19.88
C THR A 572 -16.04 14.83 -18.74
N GLY A 573 -15.18 15.62 -18.10
CA GLY A 573 -15.53 16.59 -17.08
C GLY A 573 -14.83 16.33 -15.75
N PRO A 574 -14.85 17.31 -14.83
CA PRO A 574 -14.09 17.25 -13.57
C PRO A 574 -14.40 16.02 -12.70
N SER A 575 -15.60 15.48 -12.83
CA SER A 575 -16.09 14.32 -12.05
C SER A 575 -16.17 13.03 -12.86
N ALA A 576 -15.66 13.00 -14.10
CA ALA A 576 -15.76 11.85 -15.00
C ALA A 576 -15.20 10.56 -14.38
N ALA A 577 -14.06 10.64 -13.70
CA ALA A 577 -13.47 9.48 -13.02
C ALA A 577 -14.37 8.93 -11.91
N ARG A 578 -14.96 9.81 -11.08
CA ARG A 578 -15.89 9.41 -10.02
C ARG A 578 -17.19 8.85 -10.59
N PHE A 579 -17.73 9.47 -11.63
CA PHE A 579 -18.90 8.95 -12.34
C PHE A 579 -18.64 7.53 -12.83
N LEU A 580 -17.50 7.29 -13.49
CA LEU A 580 -17.13 5.96 -13.98
C LEU A 580 -16.87 4.96 -12.84
N ASP A 581 -16.31 5.37 -11.70
CA ASP A 581 -16.15 4.53 -10.51
C ASP A 581 -17.49 4.05 -9.93
N LEU A 582 -18.59 4.78 -10.15
CA LEU A 582 -19.93 4.38 -9.71
C LEU A 582 -20.60 3.39 -10.67
N VAL A 583 -20.09 3.24 -11.89
CA VAL A 583 -20.73 2.44 -12.95
C VAL A 583 -19.90 1.23 -13.37
N LEU A 584 -18.58 1.32 -13.24
CA LEU A 584 -17.63 0.30 -13.67
C LEU A 584 -17.13 -0.54 -12.51
N SER A 585 -16.84 -1.82 -12.79
CA SER A 585 -16.43 -2.79 -11.78
C SER A 585 -15.02 -2.61 -11.21
N ASN A 586 -14.16 -1.77 -11.80
CA ASN A 586 -12.82 -1.53 -11.26
C ASN A 586 -12.52 -0.05 -11.07
N TYR A 587 -11.53 0.19 -10.20
CA TYR A 587 -11.15 1.51 -9.72
C TYR A 587 -10.49 2.41 -10.78
N VAL A 588 -11.27 3.34 -11.32
CA VAL A 588 -10.94 4.31 -12.37
C VAL A 588 -10.04 5.42 -11.87
N LEU A 589 -10.21 5.91 -10.64
CA LEU A 589 -9.34 6.96 -10.06
C LEU A 589 -7.86 6.56 -9.96
N ALA A 590 -7.52 5.26 -10.05
CA ALA A 590 -6.13 4.81 -10.14
C ALA A 590 -5.58 4.74 -11.57
N LEU A 591 -6.41 4.93 -12.59
CA LEU A 591 -6.04 4.83 -13.99
C LEU A 591 -5.37 6.12 -14.46
N LYS A 592 -4.06 6.04 -14.76
CA LYS A 592 -3.25 7.18 -15.19
C LYS A 592 -3.45 7.49 -16.69
N PRO A 593 -3.28 8.75 -17.13
CA PRO A 593 -3.30 9.09 -18.55
C PRO A 593 -2.36 8.22 -19.39
N GLY A 594 -2.83 7.81 -20.57
CA GLY A 594 -2.15 6.87 -21.47
C GLY A 594 -2.24 5.40 -21.06
N ARG A 595 -3.04 5.06 -20.04
CA ARG A 595 -3.32 3.68 -19.64
C ARG A 595 -4.77 3.30 -19.95
N SER A 596 -5.00 2.00 -20.06
CA SER A 596 -6.32 1.42 -20.21
C SER A 596 -6.60 0.35 -19.16
N GLN A 597 -7.88 0.03 -19.00
CA GLN A 597 -8.37 -0.96 -18.07
C GLN A 597 -9.63 -1.63 -18.61
N TYR A 598 -9.70 -2.95 -18.46
CA TYR A 598 -10.89 -3.74 -18.74
C TYR A 598 -11.85 -3.68 -17.55
N ASN A 599 -13.15 -3.55 -17.81
CA ASN A 599 -14.20 -3.37 -16.81
C ASN A 599 -15.48 -4.10 -17.21
N TYR A 600 -16.35 -4.32 -16.24
CA TYR A 600 -17.76 -4.63 -16.47
C TYR A 600 -18.61 -3.41 -16.17
N VAL A 601 -19.64 -3.20 -16.98
CA VAL A 601 -20.78 -2.34 -16.67
C VAL A 601 -21.81 -3.21 -15.96
N LEU A 602 -22.23 -2.82 -14.76
CA LEU A 602 -23.16 -3.59 -13.95
C LEU A 602 -24.57 -3.00 -14.01
N ALA A 603 -25.57 -3.87 -14.02
CA ALA A 603 -26.96 -3.53 -13.81
C ALA A 603 -27.26 -3.36 -12.30
N PRO A 604 -28.42 -2.78 -11.92
CA PRO A 604 -28.80 -2.57 -10.52
C PRO A 604 -28.86 -3.83 -9.64
N ASP A 605 -29.00 -5.01 -10.23
CA ASP A 605 -28.97 -6.32 -9.55
C ASP A 605 -27.55 -6.93 -9.46
N GLY A 606 -26.53 -6.23 -9.97
CA GLY A 606 -25.15 -6.72 -10.04
C GLY A 606 -24.86 -7.64 -11.23
N SER A 607 -25.83 -7.90 -12.12
CA SER A 607 -25.57 -8.64 -13.35
C SER A 607 -24.73 -7.82 -14.33
N VAL A 608 -23.93 -8.50 -15.15
CA VAL A 608 -23.07 -7.84 -16.15
C VAL A 608 -23.92 -7.43 -17.35
N MET A 609 -24.00 -6.12 -17.61
CA MET A 609 -24.64 -5.58 -18.81
C MET A 609 -23.73 -5.69 -20.03
N ASP A 610 -22.44 -5.36 -19.85
CA ASP A 610 -21.42 -5.45 -20.89
C ASP A 610 -20.02 -5.50 -20.30
N ASP A 611 -19.08 -6.01 -21.08
CA ASP A 611 -17.66 -5.89 -20.83
C ASP A 611 -17.03 -4.80 -21.72
N VAL A 612 -16.23 -3.93 -21.11
CA VAL A 612 -15.79 -2.67 -21.75
C VAL A 612 -14.32 -2.41 -21.50
N PHE A 613 -13.69 -1.70 -22.45
CA PHE A 613 -12.34 -1.17 -22.28
C PHE A 613 -12.40 0.34 -22.05
N LEU A 614 -11.86 0.78 -20.91
CA LEU A 614 -11.71 2.19 -20.58
C LEU A 614 -10.28 2.64 -20.85
N TYR A 615 -10.12 3.74 -21.57
CA TYR A 615 -8.85 4.41 -21.83
C TYR A 615 -8.85 5.77 -21.14
N CYS A 616 -7.85 6.04 -20.30
CA CYS A 616 -7.63 7.35 -19.70
C CYS A 616 -6.80 8.20 -20.66
N LEU A 617 -7.43 9.19 -21.31
CA LEU A 617 -6.78 10.09 -22.27
C LEU A 617 -6.15 11.29 -21.56
N ALA A 618 -6.85 11.80 -20.53
CA ALA A 618 -6.37 12.82 -19.59
C ALA A 618 -7.05 12.61 -18.22
N ALA A 619 -6.71 13.42 -17.22
CA ALA A 619 -7.25 13.25 -15.86
C ALA A 619 -8.79 13.30 -15.78
N ASP A 620 -9.42 14.05 -16.69
CA ASP A 620 -10.85 14.32 -16.78
C ASP A 620 -11.44 13.92 -18.14
N ARG A 621 -10.71 13.12 -18.93
CA ARG A 621 -11.10 12.71 -20.28
C ARG A 621 -10.84 11.23 -20.50
N PHE A 622 -11.91 10.48 -20.73
CA PHE A 622 -11.87 9.04 -20.91
C PHE A 622 -12.55 8.63 -22.22
N MET A 623 -12.07 7.53 -22.80
CA MET A 623 -12.71 6.87 -23.94
C MET A 623 -13.11 5.46 -23.51
N LEU A 624 -14.40 5.15 -23.63
CA LEU A 624 -15.00 3.86 -23.30
C LEU A 624 -15.34 3.13 -24.60
N VAL A 625 -14.73 1.98 -24.80
CA VAL A 625 -15.03 1.08 -25.91
C VAL A 625 -15.99 0.01 -25.42
N VAL A 626 -17.13 -0.08 -26.09
CA VAL A 626 -18.30 -0.90 -25.70
C VAL A 626 -18.48 -2.01 -26.73
N ASN A 627 -18.94 -3.18 -26.30
CA ASN A 627 -19.24 -4.27 -27.22
C ASN A 627 -20.31 -3.84 -28.23
N ALA A 628 -20.21 -4.33 -29.46
CA ALA A 628 -21.09 -3.94 -30.56
C ALA A 628 -22.57 -4.19 -30.25
N SER A 629 -22.89 -5.34 -29.66
CA SER A 629 -24.28 -5.70 -29.31
C SER A 629 -24.90 -4.78 -28.26
N ASN A 630 -24.08 -4.11 -27.45
CA ASN A 630 -24.51 -3.36 -26.28
C ASN A 630 -24.25 -1.85 -26.40
N GLN A 631 -23.70 -1.34 -27.52
CA GLN A 631 -23.34 0.07 -27.70
C GLN A 631 -24.48 1.02 -27.28
N GLU A 632 -25.64 0.89 -27.92
CA GLU A 632 -26.78 1.78 -27.68
C GLU A 632 -27.36 1.60 -26.27
N LYS A 633 -27.38 0.36 -25.77
CA LYS A 633 -27.86 0.02 -24.44
C LYS A 633 -27.01 0.66 -23.34
N VAL A 634 -25.68 0.54 -23.44
CA VAL A 634 -24.73 1.11 -22.47
C VAL A 634 -24.75 2.63 -22.54
N LYS A 635 -24.80 3.22 -23.73
CA LYS A 635 -24.95 4.68 -23.89
C LYS A 635 -26.23 5.17 -23.22
N ALA A 636 -27.38 4.56 -23.52
CA ALA A 636 -28.65 4.90 -22.91
C ALA A 636 -28.63 4.71 -21.38
N TRP A 637 -27.95 3.68 -20.88
CA TRP A 637 -27.76 3.47 -19.46
C TRP A 637 -26.96 4.60 -18.80
N LEU A 638 -25.81 4.98 -19.37
CA LEU A 638 -24.98 6.07 -18.85
C LEU A 638 -25.72 7.42 -18.88
N GLU A 639 -26.48 7.70 -19.94
CA GLU A 639 -27.32 8.90 -20.04
C GLU A 639 -28.47 8.89 -19.02
N ALA A 640 -29.09 7.72 -18.79
CA ALA A 640 -30.13 7.55 -17.78
C ALA A 640 -29.58 7.79 -16.36
N LEU A 641 -28.37 7.29 -16.06
CA LEU A 641 -27.67 7.55 -14.79
C LEU A 641 -27.42 9.03 -14.58
N ASN A 642 -26.93 9.74 -15.59
CA ASN A 642 -26.76 11.20 -15.56
C ASN A 642 -28.06 11.95 -15.23
N SER A 643 -29.21 11.42 -15.67
CA SER A 643 -30.51 12.03 -15.37
C SER A 643 -31.00 11.78 -13.93
N ARG A 644 -30.39 10.84 -13.20
CA ARG A 644 -30.76 10.41 -11.84
C ARG A 644 -32.19 9.88 -11.68
N ARG A 645 -32.89 9.58 -12.78
CA ARG A 645 -34.29 9.13 -12.80
C ARG A 645 -34.47 7.61 -12.75
N VAL A 646 -33.40 6.84 -12.89
CA VAL A 646 -33.45 5.37 -12.90
C VAL A 646 -32.99 4.76 -11.58
N VAL A 647 -33.56 3.61 -11.24
CA VAL A 647 -33.14 2.79 -10.10
C VAL A 647 -31.74 2.22 -10.37
N ILE A 648 -30.80 2.44 -9.44
CA ILE A 648 -29.40 1.97 -9.55
C ILE A 648 -29.02 0.93 -8.50
N ASP A 649 -29.87 0.75 -7.48
CA ASP A 649 -29.69 -0.19 -6.37
C ASP A 649 -31.10 -0.74 -6.05
N GLN A 650 -31.28 -2.05 -6.17
CA GLN A 650 -32.60 -2.66 -5.98
C GLN A 650 -33.06 -2.64 -4.51
N ASP A 651 -32.12 -2.73 -3.57
CA ASP A 651 -32.42 -2.72 -2.14
C ASP A 651 -32.69 -1.30 -1.65
N TRP A 652 -32.02 -0.32 -2.29
CA TRP A 652 -32.10 1.10 -1.94
C TRP A 652 -32.41 1.99 -3.16
N PRO A 653 -33.62 1.93 -3.72
CA PRO A 653 -33.93 2.57 -5.02
C PRO A 653 -33.87 4.11 -5.03
N HIS A 654 -33.85 4.74 -3.85
CA HIS A 654 -33.69 6.19 -3.72
C HIS A 654 -32.26 6.68 -4.04
N LYS A 655 -31.25 5.79 -4.02
CA LYS A 655 -29.85 6.15 -4.31
C LYS A 655 -29.66 6.67 -5.74
N GLU A 656 -28.73 7.59 -5.92
CA GLU A 656 -28.30 8.15 -7.21
C GLU A 656 -26.79 8.27 -7.30
N VAL A 657 -26.29 8.49 -8.53
CA VAL A 657 -24.93 8.96 -8.74
C VAL A 657 -24.75 10.35 -8.15
N ASP A 658 -23.67 10.55 -7.38
CA ASP A 658 -23.38 11.81 -6.71
C ASP A 658 -22.81 12.88 -7.65
N VAL A 659 -22.39 12.49 -8.86
CA VAL A 659 -21.83 13.36 -9.89
C VAL A 659 -22.36 13.00 -11.27
N THR A 660 -22.23 13.95 -12.21
CA THR A 660 -22.53 13.74 -13.63
C THR A 660 -21.28 13.89 -14.47
N ALA A 661 -21.31 13.35 -15.70
CA ALA A 661 -20.25 13.53 -16.69
C ALA A 661 -20.84 13.89 -18.05
N THR A 662 -20.06 14.55 -18.90
CA THR A 662 -20.45 14.76 -20.30
C THR A 662 -20.16 13.49 -21.09
N ILE A 663 -21.17 12.98 -21.80
CA ILE A 663 -21.07 11.77 -22.63
C ILE A 663 -21.22 12.18 -24.09
N ARG A 664 -20.27 11.79 -24.94
CA ARG A 664 -20.35 11.98 -26.39
C ARG A 664 -20.15 10.66 -27.11
N ASP A 665 -20.88 10.47 -28.19
CA ASP A 665 -20.69 9.35 -29.09
C ASP A 665 -19.65 9.71 -30.15
N LEU A 666 -18.43 9.17 -30.03
CA LEU A 666 -17.35 9.47 -30.95
C LEU A 666 -17.55 8.83 -32.32
N LYS A 667 -18.54 7.96 -32.53
CA LYS A 667 -18.87 7.43 -33.86
C LYS A 667 -19.83 8.33 -34.61
N SER A 668 -20.58 9.16 -33.90
CA SER A 668 -21.49 10.11 -34.51
C SER A 668 -20.73 11.16 -35.34
N PRO A 669 -21.18 11.49 -36.57
CA PRO A 669 -20.66 12.62 -37.33
C PRO A 669 -20.73 13.95 -36.57
N ALA A 670 -21.62 14.07 -35.58
CA ALA A 670 -21.71 15.24 -34.70
C ALA A 670 -20.44 15.48 -33.87
N SER A 671 -19.57 14.46 -33.74
CA SER A 671 -18.26 14.59 -33.08
C SER A 671 -17.21 15.30 -33.94
N GLY A 672 -17.50 15.63 -35.21
CA GLY A 672 -16.61 16.42 -36.07
C GLY A 672 -15.22 15.80 -36.21
N SER A 673 -14.16 16.58 -35.99
CA SER A 673 -12.77 16.08 -36.05
C SER A 673 -12.41 15.10 -34.92
N ASP A 674 -13.23 15.02 -33.88
CA ASP A 674 -13.10 14.01 -32.82
C ASP A 674 -13.76 12.68 -33.19
N GLN A 675 -14.45 12.58 -34.34
CA GLN A 675 -15.02 11.32 -34.78
C GLN A 675 -13.94 10.23 -34.84
N ARG A 676 -14.25 9.05 -34.32
CA ARG A 676 -13.35 7.89 -34.28
C ARG A 676 -14.05 6.69 -34.90
N VAL A 677 -13.22 5.84 -35.48
CA VAL A 677 -13.56 4.49 -35.92
C VAL A 677 -12.58 3.50 -35.28
N GLY A 678 -13.06 2.31 -34.97
CA GLY A 678 -12.24 1.28 -34.36
C GLY A 678 -11.59 0.39 -35.42
N LEU A 679 -10.26 0.34 -35.42
CA LEU A 679 -9.47 -0.63 -36.19
C LEU A 679 -8.43 -1.24 -35.25
N SER A 680 -8.34 -2.57 -35.23
CA SER A 680 -7.34 -3.30 -34.44
C SER A 680 -6.31 -3.94 -35.37
N LEU A 681 -5.03 -3.90 -35.01
CA LEU A 681 -3.95 -4.47 -35.80
C LEU A 681 -3.10 -5.40 -34.94
N GLN A 682 -2.97 -6.67 -35.35
CA GLN A 682 -2.26 -7.70 -34.60
C GLN A 682 -1.30 -8.49 -35.48
N GLY A 683 -0.23 -9.03 -34.91
CA GLY A 683 0.76 -9.89 -35.61
C GLY A 683 2.19 -9.33 -35.54
N PRO A 684 3.20 -10.13 -35.94
CA PRO A 684 4.61 -9.77 -35.79
C PRO A 684 5.00 -8.47 -36.50
N ARG A 685 4.31 -8.10 -37.60
CA ARG A 685 4.57 -6.88 -38.38
C ARG A 685 3.72 -5.67 -38.00
N SER A 686 2.80 -5.81 -37.04
CA SER A 686 1.87 -4.74 -36.63
C SER A 686 2.56 -3.41 -36.29
N LEU A 687 3.62 -3.45 -35.47
CA LEU A 687 4.39 -2.25 -35.09
C LEU A 687 5.01 -1.56 -36.32
N THR A 688 5.65 -2.33 -37.20
CA THR A 688 6.25 -1.80 -38.44
C THR A 688 5.20 -1.15 -39.32
N VAL A 689 4.03 -1.77 -39.46
CA VAL A 689 2.90 -1.21 -40.21
C VAL A 689 2.45 0.12 -39.57
N LEU A 690 2.21 0.17 -38.25
CA LEU A 690 1.83 1.41 -37.56
C LEU A 690 2.87 2.51 -37.70
N GLN A 691 4.17 2.18 -37.59
CA GLN A 691 5.25 3.14 -37.79
C GLN A 691 5.28 3.69 -39.22
N SER A 692 4.98 2.86 -40.23
CA SER A 692 4.92 3.30 -41.62
C SER A 692 3.74 4.24 -41.93
N LEU A 693 2.67 4.17 -41.14
CA LEU A 693 1.49 5.04 -41.26
C LEU A 693 1.65 6.37 -40.51
N ALA A 694 2.62 6.47 -39.59
CA ALA A 694 2.85 7.67 -38.80
C ALA A 694 3.56 8.74 -39.62
N THR A 695 2.97 9.93 -39.69
CA THR A 695 3.53 11.08 -40.43
C THR A 695 4.57 11.87 -39.64
N TRP A 696 4.59 11.72 -38.31
CA TRP A 696 5.47 12.47 -37.41
C TRP A 696 6.52 11.56 -36.77
N GLN A 697 7.80 11.92 -36.89
CA GLN A 697 8.91 11.15 -36.30
C GLN A 697 8.73 10.91 -34.80
N ARG A 698 8.20 11.90 -34.07
CA ARG A 698 7.91 11.76 -32.63
C ARG A 698 6.94 10.60 -32.33
N VAL A 699 5.95 10.37 -33.19
CA VAL A 699 4.98 9.28 -33.03
C VAL A 699 5.64 7.93 -33.34
N VAL A 700 6.48 7.87 -34.38
CA VAL A 700 7.30 6.68 -34.69
C VAL A 700 8.17 6.29 -33.51
N ASP A 701 8.85 7.26 -32.89
CA ASP A 701 9.71 7.06 -31.72
C ASP A 701 8.90 6.61 -30.49
N GLN A 702 7.71 7.18 -30.28
CA GLN A 702 6.82 6.78 -29.19
C GLN A 702 6.32 5.35 -29.36
N LEU A 703 5.90 4.97 -30.57
CA LEU A 703 5.50 3.61 -30.90
C LEU A 703 6.65 2.61 -30.70
N GLY A 704 7.88 2.98 -31.09
CA GLY A 704 9.07 2.14 -30.90
C GLY A 704 9.44 1.86 -29.44
N ARG A 705 8.95 2.68 -28.49
CA ARG A 705 9.14 2.50 -27.05
C ARG A 705 8.03 1.68 -26.38
N LEU A 706 6.97 1.33 -27.11
CA LEU A 706 5.92 0.47 -26.57
C LEU A 706 6.50 -0.91 -26.31
N THR A 707 6.46 -1.33 -25.04
CA THR A 707 6.86 -2.67 -24.65
C THR A 707 5.88 -3.64 -25.28
N ARG A 708 6.34 -4.53 -26.17
CA ARG A 708 5.55 -5.69 -26.54
C ARG A 708 5.38 -6.52 -25.27
N LEU A 709 4.14 -6.76 -24.87
CA LEU A 709 3.83 -7.80 -23.91
C LEU A 709 4.10 -9.10 -24.66
N GLU A 710 5.23 -9.75 -24.35
CA GLU A 710 5.53 -11.11 -24.81
C GLU A 710 4.61 -12.13 -24.16
#